data_AF-A0A9W7MCA6-F1
#
_entry.id   AF-A0A9W7MCA6-F1
#
_cell.length_a   1.000
_cell.length_b   1.000
_cell.length_c   1.000
_cell.angle_alpha   90.00
_cell.angle_beta   90.00
_cell.angle_gamma   90.00
#
_symmetry.space_group_name_H-M   'P 1'
#
loop_
_entity.id
_entity.type
_entity.pdbx_description
1 polymer ?
#
loop_
_entity_poly.entity_id
_entity_poly.type
_entity_poly.pdbx_seq_one_letter_code
_entity_poly.pdbx_strand_id
1 'polypeptide(L)'
;MERRKLAEGSEGDNSSLILAQKRTYRRDPLNDFNKYTGGWNISNQHYWASVGFTAAPFFVVAGVWFDLHATGSTCLQTETSTLLRLAPKSVKDLEQLVKDFYEGLPSTAVICISLLGHAYTSLLQELLLYPSSIHACMLLSRLNSENQPIVLLLPLDSVSEDVSEDAAPNDENARACQELRQRMNSGKRWHCPWGSTVVDIVAPAFKVILEENFMTSSGCPLEDTKSTRSLWWMIRKKVDHQLGKLLSNLEDSWLGPWRHVLLGDCLDCESLNKEHKKLVQDLKSKCGMVDVNESYLKLVLGAAKFDIEETCLSKQCLQKGCYIGMLEHHTEENCGSNGGNNVSASASRLIREAVNEIHWEDTIFREPIILVLDLDVQMLPWESMPILRQQEVYRMPSVGSISMMRSRYHELVPLIDPSDAFYLLNPSGDLKSTQAEFENWFRDQNFEGRAGTMPTAEELATALKSHDLYLYLGHGSGEQYLSIDEIQRLEKCAATMLMGCSSGSLRLSGCYVPRGVSLSYIRAGSPVTVANLWEVTDKDIDRFGKAVLNAWLRERTDLADCSECNQPMKESGAIKMRRGRKVYSKKKLASSNLVETTDKGSLKNVREHRPTIGSFVGRARDTCTLPFLNGAAPVCYGVPTGIIRKRQL
;
A
#
# COMPACT_ATOMS: atom_id res chain seq x y z
N MET A 1 -15.97 -36.11 -0.89
CA MET A 1 -15.80 -37.25 0.05
C MET A 1 -17.15 -37.49 0.71
N GLU A 2 -17.79 -38.64 0.48
CA GLU A 2 -19.19 -38.88 0.87
C GLU A 2 -19.36 -39.06 2.39
N ARG A 3 -20.45 -38.51 2.94
CA ARG A 3 -20.89 -38.80 4.31
C ARG A 3 -21.55 -40.18 4.36
N ARG A 4 -20.82 -41.20 4.82
CA ARG A 4 -21.40 -42.53 5.11
C ARG A 4 -22.42 -42.43 6.24
N LYS A 5 -23.67 -42.85 5.96
CA LYS A 5 -24.69 -43.12 6.99
C LYS A 5 -24.19 -44.24 7.92
N LEU A 6 -24.48 -44.12 9.21
CA LEU A 6 -24.15 -45.10 10.25
C LEU A 6 -25.43 -45.49 11.00
N ALA A 7 -26.20 -46.43 10.42
CA ALA A 7 -27.32 -47.11 11.07
C ALA A 7 -27.74 -48.33 10.24
N GLU A 8 -27.03 -49.45 10.40
CA GLU A 8 -27.57 -50.78 10.12
C GLU A 8 -27.23 -51.67 11.32
N GLY A 9 -28.26 -52.26 11.91
CA GLY A 9 -28.19 -53.09 13.11
C GLY A 9 -29.56 -53.72 13.34
N SER A 10 -29.64 -55.02 13.09
CA SER A 10 -30.86 -55.83 13.20
C SER A 10 -31.28 -56.07 14.65
N GLU A 11 -32.56 -56.33 14.87
CA GLU A 11 -33.13 -56.73 16.15
C GLU A 11 -32.53 -58.07 16.66
N GLY A 12 -32.35 -58.20 17.98
CA GLY A 12 -31.98 -59.46 18.63
C GLY A 12 -30.99 -59.32 19.79
N ASP A 13 -31.48 -59.58 21.01
CA ASP A 13 -30.76 -59.71 22.28
C ASP A 13 -30.03 -58.49 22.90
N ASN A 14 -30.05 -58.49 24.24
CA ASN A 14 -29.48 -57.48 25.14
C ASN A 14 -27.94 -57.41 25.07
N SER A 15 -27.42 -56.84 23.99
CA SER A 15 -26.01 -56.49 23.84
C SER A 15 -25.82 -54.99 24.05
N SER A 16 -24.98 -54.62 25.03
CA SER A 16 -24.63 -53.22 25.26
C SER A 16 -23.95 -52.64 24.02
N LEU A 17 -24.52 -51.58 23.42
CA LEU A 17 -24.04 -50.99 22.17
C LEU A 17 -22.57 -50.52 22.28
N ILE A 18 -21.63 -51.30 21.72
CA ILE A 18 -20.20 -50.99 21.80
C ILE A 18 -19.81 -49.90 20.80
N LEU A 19 -19.75 -48.65 21.27
CA LEU A 19 -19.44 -47.47 20.47
C LEU A 19 -18.08 -47.59 19.74
N ALA A 20 -18.15 -47.65 18.41
CA ALA A 20 -17.01 -47.69 17.49
C ALA A 20 -15.91 -48.71 17.85
N GLN A 21 -16.31 -49.95 18.16
CA GLN A 21 -15.43 -51.09 18.42
C GLN A 21 -14.28 -51.23 17.41
N LYS A 22 -14.56 -51.14 16.10
CA LYS A 22 -13.55 -51.23 15.03
C LYS A 22 -12.49 -50.11 15.04
N ARG A 23 -12.72 -48.99 15.74
CA ARG A 23 -11.80 -47.84 15.87
C ARG A 23 -11.04 -47.78 17.21
N THR A 24 -11.38 -48.68 18.14
CA THR A 24 -10.80 -48.76 19.49
C THR A 24 -9.95 -50.02 19.70
N TYR A 25 -9.81 -50.84 18.67
CA TYR A 25 -8.99 -52.05 18.62
C TYR A 25 -7.50 -51.74 18.74
N ARG A 26 -6.98 -51.72 19.98
CA ARG A 26 -5.61 -51.31 20.36
C ARG A 26 -5.05 -52.31 21.37
N ARG A 27 -3.73 -52.45 21.48
CA ARG A 27 -3.12 -53.28 22.54
C ARG A 27 -3.26 -52.56 23.88
N ASP A 28 -3.66 -53.31 24.90
CA ASP A 28 -3.77 -52.81 26.28
C ASP A 28 -2.66 -53.39 27.15
N PRO A 29 -1.73 -52.58 27.68
CA PRO A 29 -0.66 -53.07 28.55
C PRO A 29 -1.17 -53.57 29.91
N LEU A 30 -2.40 -53.22 30.34
CA LEU A 30 -2.99 -53.72 31.59
C LEU A 30 -3.72 -55.06 31.44
N ASN A 31 -3.70 -55.66 30.24
CA ASN A 31 -4.34 -56.93 29.93
C ASN A 31 -3.41 -57.80 29.05
N ASP A 32 -2.16 -58.00 29.49
CA ASP A 32 -1.14 -58.81 28.80
C ASP A 32 -0.94 -58.49 27.31
N PHE A 33 -1.10 -57.22 26.93
CA PHE A 33 -1.08 -56.73 25.54
C PHE A 33 -2.15 -57.32 24.62
N ASN A 34 -3.15 -58.01 25.19
CA ASN A 34 -4.38 -58.36 24.48
C ASN A 34 -5.06 -57.09 23.95
N LYS A 35 -5.87 -57.28 22.92
CA LYS A 35 -6.49 -56.14 22.24
C LYS A 35 -7.76 -55.73 22.96
N TYR A 36 -7.83 -54.47 23.36
CA TYR A 36 -9.02 -53.85 23.92
C TYR A 36 -10.13 -53.79 22.86
N THR A 37 -11.31 -54.28 23.22
CA THR A 37 -12.50 -54.40 22.36
C THR A 37 -13.74 -53.67 22.91
N GLY A 38 -13.62 -52.99 24.05
CA GLY A 38 -14.74 -52.40 24.80
C GLY A 38 -15.32 -51.09 24.25
N GLY A 39 -14.92 -50.64 23.05
CA GLY A 39 -15.44 -49.39 22.47
C GLY A 39 -14.92 -48.13 23.18
N TRP A 40 -15.47 -46.97 22.82
CA TRP A 40 -15.18 -45.72 23.54
C TRP A 40 -15.82 -45.77 24.93
N ASN A 41 -15.00 -46.01 25.96
CA ASN A 41 -15.45 -46.07 27.34
C ASN A 41 -14.44 -45.34 28.24
N ILE A 42 -14.63 -44.02 28.37
CA ILE A 42 -13.77 -43.14 29.18
C ILE A 42 -13.82 -43.42 30.69
N SER A 43 -14.73 -44.28 31.16
CA SER A 43 -14.79 -44.74 32.55
C SER A 43 -14.00 -46.03 32.78
N ASN A 44 -13.48 -46.67 31.73
CA ASN A 44 -12.72 -47.92 31.82
C ASN A 44 -11.21 -47.66 31.88
N GLN A 45 -10.53 -48.21 32.88
CA GLN A 45 -9.08 -48.09 33.05
C GLN A 45 -8.29 -48.72 31.89
N HIS A 46 -8.76 -49.84 31.33
CA HIS A 46 -8.17 -50.52 30.17
C HIS A 46 -8.27 -49.69 28.88
N TYR A 47 -9.33 -48.88 28.75
CA TYR A 47 -9.45 -47.91 27.66
C TYR A 47 -8.32 -46.88 27.73
N TRP A 48 -8.14 -46.21 28.90
CA TRP A 48 -7.10 -45.21 29.08
C TRP A 48 -5.68 -45.78 28.93
N ALA A 49 -5.42 -46.98 29.44
CA ALA A 49 -4.12 -47.64 29.28
C ALA A 49 -3.78 -47.94 27.82
N SER A 50 -4.73 -48.49 27.05
CA SER A 50 -4.53 -48.74 25.60
C SER A 50 -4.37 -47.46 24.78
N VAL A 51 -5.05 -46.37 25.16
CA VAL A 51 -4.91 -45.04 24.54
C VAL A 51 -3.53 -44.46 24.85
N GLY A 52 -3.11 -44.43 26.12
CA GLY A 52 -1.81 -43.91 26.54
C GLY A 52 -0.66 -44.68 25.91
N PHE A 53 -0.73 -46.01 25.88
CA PHE A 53 0.28 -46.86 25.24
C PHE A 53 0.40 -46.60 23.72
N THR A 54 -0.71 -46.34 23.04
CA THR A 54 -0.71 -45.99 21.61
C THR A 54 -0.13 -44.60 21.36
N ALA A 55 -0.30 -43.66 22.31
CA ALA A 55 0.18 -42.29 22.20
C ALA A 55 1.67 -42.11 22.61
N ALA A 56 2.19 -42.97 23.49
CA ALA A 56 3.53 -42.85 24.05
C ALA A 56 4.67 -42.65 23.02
N PRO A 57 4.72 -43.37 21.87
CA PRO A 57 5.77 -43.15 20.87
C PRO A 57 5.78 -41.73 20.29
N PHE A 58 4.61 -41.10 20.13
CA PHE A 58 4.49 -39.74 19.61
C PHE A 58 4.99 -38.70 20.62
N PHE A 59 4.71 -38.91 21.91
CA PHE A 59 5.26 -38.05 22.97
C PHE A 59 6.78 -38.19 23.12
N VAL A 60 7.32 -39.41 22.95
CA VAL A 60 8.79 -39.62 22.93
C VAL A 60 9.43 -38.91 21.74
N VAL A 61 8.87 -39.04 20.54
CA VAL A 61 9.36 -38.31 19.35
C VAL A 61 9.29 -36.79 19.53
N ALA A 62 8.20 -36.27 20.12
CA ALA A 62 8.07 -34.85 20.43
C ALA A 62 9.12 -34.38 21.45
N GLY A 63 9.39 -35.17 22.50
CA GLY A 63 10.44 -34.88 23.48
C GLY A 63 11.85 -34.86 22.86
N VAL A 64 12.18 -35.88 22.06
CA VAL A 64 13.47 -35.95 21.34
C VAL A 64 13.63 -34.79 20.35
N TRP A 65 12.57 -34.42 19.63
CA TRP A 65 12.57 -33.23 18.77
C TRP A 65 12.82 -31.95 19.56
N PHE A 66 12.17 -31.82 20.73
CA PHE A 66 12.33 -30.66 21.60
C PHE A 66 13.77 -30.58 22.15
N ASP A 67 14.36 -31.66 22.62
CA ASP A 67 15.74 -31.67 23.14
C ASP A 67 16.78 -31.36 22.05
N LEU A 68 16.66 -31.96 20.85
CA LEU A 68 17.56 -31.66 19.72
C LEU A 68 17.48 -30.20 19.27
N HIS A 69 16.30 -29.60 19.26
CA HIS A 69 16.14 -28.21 18.80
C HIS A 69 16.27 -27.15 19.91
N ALA A 70 16.05 -27.49 21.18
CA ALA A 70 16.21 -26.57 22.30
C ALA A 70 17.69 -26.30 22.63
N THR A 71 18.56 -27.31 22.49
CA THR A 71 20.01 -27.17 22.75
C THR A 71 20.82 -26.70 21.55
N GLY A 72 20.28 -26.81 20.32
CA GLY A 72 20.93 -26.35 19.09
C GLY A 72 20.76 -24.86 18.78
N SER A 73 19.95 -24.14 19.56
CA SER A 73 19.59 -22.75 19.28
C SER A 73 20.29 -21.75 20.20
N THR A 74 21.63 -21.75 20.20
CA THR A 74 22.39 -20.51 20.47
C THR A 74 22.18 -19.56 19.29
N CYS A 75 20.97 -19.01 19.21
CA CYS A 75 20.73 -17.79 18.46
C CYS A 75 21.75 -16.78 18.98
N LEU A 76 22.49 -16.15 18.05
CA LEU A 76 23.22 -14.93 18.37
C LEU A 76 22.31 -13.99 19.16
N GLN A 77 22.88 -13.16 20.03
CA GLN A 77 22.16 -12.02 20.56
C GLN A 77 21.86 -11.06 19.39
N THR A 78 20.80 -11.36 18.65
CA THR A 78 20.01 -10.34 17.97
C THR A 78 19.68 -9.36 19.07
N GLU A 79 20.23 -8.15 18.99
CA GLU A 79 19.74 -7.05 19.79
C GLU A 79 18.22 -7.06 19.60
N THR A 80 17.49 -7.34 20.67
CA THR A 80 16.04 -7.27 20.65
C THR A 80 15.71 -5.78 20.55
N SER A 81 15.74 -5.27 19.32
CA SER A 81 14.94 -4.13 18.89
C SER A 81 13.62 -4.27 19.60
N THR A 82 13.41 -3.37 20.56
CA THR A 82 12.44 -3.57 21.64
C THR A 82 11.08 -3.65 20.98
N LEU A 83 10.56 -4.87 20.78
CA LEU A 83 9.28 -5.08 20.11
C LEU A 83 8.25 -4.28 20.88
N LEU A 84 7.81 -3.18 20.27
CA LEU A 84 6.95 -2.19 20.89
C LEU A 84 5.73 -2.94 21.41
N ARG A 85 5.64 -3.06 22.74
CA ARG A 85 4.59 -3.82 23.39
C ARG A 85 3.30 -3.04 23.18
N LEU A 86 2.53 -3.43 22.17
CA LEU A 86 1.35 -2.72 21.65
C LEU A 86 0.29 -2.38 22.72
N ALA A 87 0.30 -3.08 23.86
CA ALA A 87 -0.51 -2.76 25.02
C ALA A 87 0.37 -2.51 26.27
N PRO A 88 0.18 -1.37 26.97
CA PRO A 88 0.87 -1.08 28.21
C PRO A 88 0.45 -2.05 29.32
N LYS A 89 1.28 -2.18 30.37
CA LYS A 89 0.97 -3.05 31.52
C LYS A 89 -0.15 -2.47 32.40
N SER A 90 -0.40 -1.17 32.34
CA SER A 90 -1.49 -0.51 33.05
C SER A 90 -2.13 0.59 32.20
N VAL A 91 -3.38 0.92 32.51
CA VAL A 91 -4.08 2.06 31.87
C VAL A 91 -3.40 3.40 32.17
N LYS A 92 -2.63 3.51 33.27
CA LYS A 92 -1.86 4.71 33.61
C LYS A 92 -0.72 5.00 32.62
N ASP A 93 -0.18 3.95 32.00
CA ASP A 93 0.91 4.08 31.02
C ASP A 93 0.36 4.24 29.59
N LEU A 94 -0.97 4.15 29.38
CA LEU A 94 -1.60 4.25 28.07
C LEU A 94 -1.51 5.65 27.47
N GLU A 95 -1.69 6.69 28.27
CA GLU A 95 -1.56 8.08 27.77
C GLU A 95 -0.13 8.36 27.29
N GLN A 96 0.89 7.88 28.03
CA GLN A 96 2.28 8.04 27.61
C GLN A 96 2.60 7.19 26.39
N LEU A 97 2.17 5.92 26.34
CA LEU A 97 2.38 5.06 25.18
C LEU A 97 1.72 5.61 23.90
N VAL A 98 0.56 6.26 24.02
CA VAL A 98 -0.09 6.94 22.88
C VAL A 98 0.69 8.18 22.47
N LYS A 99 1.21 8.99 23.41
CA LYS A 99 2.10 10.12 23.09
C LYS A 99 3.37 9.65 22.39
N ASP A 100 4.08 8.69 22.97
CA ASP A 100 5.30 8.09 22.42
C ASP A 100 5.05 7.52 21.01
N PHE A 101 3.87 6.93 20.77
CA PHE A 101 3.47 6.45 19.44
C PHE A 101 3.37 7.60 18.42
N TYR A 102 2.63 8.67 18.73
CA TYR A 102 2.47 9.82 17.82
C TYR A 102 3.79 10.60 17.64
N GLU A 103 4.56 10.81 18.71
CA GLU A 103 5.90 11.43 18.64
C GLU A 103 6.89 10.60 17.81
N GLY A 104 6.71 9.26 17.77
CA GLY A 104 7.50 8.34 16.96
C GLY A 104 7.15 8.30 15.47
N LEU A 105 6.02 8.88 15.05
CA LEU A 105 5.59 8.91 13.64
C LEU A 105 6.49 9.83 12.80
N PRO A 106 6.53 9.65 11.47
CA PRO A 106 7.04 10.69 10.56
C PRO A 106 6.13 11.94 10.58
N SER A 107 6.65 13.06 10.07
CA SER A 107 5.83 14.23 9.70
C SER A 107 4.97 13.95 8.47
N THR A 108 5.49 13.17 7.53
CA THR A 108 4.77 12.61 6.38
C THR A 108 3.47 11.93 6.81
N ALA A 109 2.36 12.22 6.14
CA ALA A 109 1.08 11.62 6.48
C ALA A 109 1.05 10.11 6.21
N VAL A 110 0.78 9.33 7.25
CA VAL A 110 0.53 7.89 7.21
C VAL A 110 -0.97 7.67 7.19
N ILE A 111 -1.49 6.93 6.21
CA ILE A 111 -2.91 6.64 6.07
C ILE A 111 -3.11 5.13 6.15
N CYS A 112 -3.71 4.67 7.25
CA CYS A 112 -4.11 3.28 7.43
C CYS A 112 -5.49 3.05 6.82
N ILE A 113 -5.66 2.00 6.01
CA ILE A 113 -6.95 1.62 5.41
C ILE A 113 -7.22 0.14 5.68
N SER A 114 -8.31 -0.16 6.40
CA SER A 114 -8.78 -1.51 6.74
C SER A 114 -10.24 -1.70 6.35
N LEU A 115 -10.62 -2.92 5.94
CA LEU A 115 -12.02 -3.28 5.70
C LEU A 115 -12.55 -4.22 6.78
N LEU A 116 -13.60 -3.78 7.45
CA LEU A 116 -14.30 -4.50 8.49
C LEU A 116 -15.45 -5.28 7.86
N GLY A 117 -15.18 -6.52 7.47
CA GLY A 117 -16.13 -7.43 6.83
C GLY A 117 -17.08 -8.14 7.79
N HIS A 118 -17.70 -9.23 7.30
CA HIS A 118 -18.91 -9.89 7.80
C HIS A 118 -19.02 -10.16 9.32
N ALA A 119 -17.92 -10.41 10.03
CA ALA A 119 -17.95 -10.62 11.49
C ALA A 119 -18.08 -9.29 12.28
N TYR A 120 -17.54 -8.21 11.72
CA TYR A 120 -17.60 -6.86 12.30
C TYR A 120 -18.86 -6.12 11.86
N THR A 121 -19.38 -6.36 10.66
CA THR A 121 -20.58 -5.65 10.18
C THR A 121 -21.79 -5.92 11.05
N SER A 122 -22.04 -7.17 11.50
CA SER A 122 -23.14 -7.45 12.44
C SER A 122 -23.02 -6.66 13.74
N LEU A 123 -21.82 -6.58 14.33
CA LEU A 123 -21.56 -5.80 15.54
C LEU A 123 -21.73 -4.29 15.30
N LEU A 124 -21.19 -3.76 14.18
CA LEU A 124 -21.35 -2.35 13.81
C LEU A 124 -22.81 -2.02 13.50
N GLN A 125 -23.58 -2.95 12.93
CA GLN A 125 -25.00 -2.78 12.67
C GLN A 125 -25.81 -2.70 13.97
N GLU A 126 -25.52 -3.56 14.95
CA GLU A 126 -26.13 -3.49 16.29
C GLU A 126 -25.78 -2.19 17.03
N LEU A 127 -24.53 -1.73 16.94
CA LEU A 127 -24.04 -0.54 17.65
C LEU A 127 -24.44 0.79 17.00
N LEU A 128 -24.59 0.83 15.67
CA LEU A 128 -24.75 2.07 14.89
C LEU A 128 -26.08 2.14 14.11
N LEU A 129 -26.95 1.12 14.25
CA LEU A 129 -28.30 1.04 13.65
C LEU A 129 -28.33 1.14 12.11
N TYR A 130 -27.29 0.61 11.45
CA TYR A 130 -27.16 0.67 9.99
C TYR A 130 -28.17 -0.23 9.23
N PRO A 131 -28.49 0.12 7.96
CA PRO A 131 -29.21 -0.77 7.04
C PRO A 131 -28.51 -2.12 6.85
N SER A 132 -29.30 -3.19 6.68
CA SER A 132 -28.80 -4.56 6.47
C SER A 132 -28.17 -4.80 5.09
N SER A 133 -28.05 -3.77 4.25
CA SER A 133 -27.44 -3.82 2.91
C SER A 133 -25.92 -3.59 2.92
N ILE A 134 -25.34 -3.13 4.04
CA ILE A 134 -23.91 -2.82 4.13
C ILE A 134 -23.10 -4.10 4.38
N HIS A 135 -22.24 -4.44 3.42
CA HIS A 135 -21.46 -5.70 3.43
C HIS A 135 -20.06 -5.56 4.07
N ALA A 136 -19.55 -4.33 4.16
CA ALA A 136 -18.31 -3.98 4.86
C ALA A 136 -18.33 -2.53 5.32
N CYS A 137 -17.50 -2.18 6.30
CA CYS A 137 -17.16 -0.78 6.59
C CYS A 137 -15.65 -0.55 6.43
N MET A 138 -15.26 0.56 5.81
CA MET A 138 -13.87 0.99 5.70
C MET A 138 -13.48 1.83 6.91
N LEU A 139 -12.47 1.39 7.64
CA LEU A 139 -11.79 2.18 8.67
C LEU A 139 -10.57 2.86 8.04
N LEU A 140 -10.61 4.19 7.96
CA LEU A 140 -9.54 5.04 7.44
C LEU A 140 -8.98 5.87 8.59
N SER A 141 -7.67 5.81 8.82
CA SER A 141 -6.99 6.61 9.84
C SER A 141 -5.79 7.36 9.26
N ARG A 142 -5.82 8.70 9.28
CA ARG A 142 -4.67 9.57 8.94
C ARG A 142 -3.91 9.95 10.21
N LEU A 143 -2.62 9.70 10.24
CA LEU A 143 -1.72 9.84 11.39
C LEU A 143 -0.40 10.48 10.95
N ASN A 144 0.14 11.41 11.73
CA ASN A 144 1.56 11.84 11.65
C ASN A 144 1.99 12.40 13.02
N SER A 145 3.21 12.93 13.13
CA SER A 145 3.75 13.49 14.39
C SER A 145 3.35 14.94 14.70
N GLU A 146 2.71 15.66 13.78
CA GLU A 146 2.50 17.12 13.89
C GLU A 146 1.02 17.53 13.96
N ASN A 147 0.15 16.75 13.33
CA ASN A 147 -1.27 17.01 13.14
C ASN A 147 -2.13 16.17 14.10
N GLN A 148 -3.36 16.62 14.33
CA GLN A 148 -4.36 15.79 15.02
C GLN A 148 -4.75 14.60 14.13
N PRO A 149 -4.90 13.40 14.69
CA PRO A 149 -5.34 12.25 13.93
C PRO A 149 -6.76 12.46 13.38
N ILE A 150 -7.02 11.88 12.20
CA ILE A 150 -8.34 11.87 11.57
C ILE A 150 -8.73 10.41 11.43
N VAL A 151 -9.88 10.01 11.99
CA VAL A 151 -10.39 8.65 11.91
C VAL A 151 -11.79 8.70 11.33
N LEU A 152 -12.00 7.97 10.24
CA LEU A 152 -13.27 7.84 9.54
C LEU A 152 -13.69 6.37 9.54
N LEU A 153 -14.96 6.10 9.82
CA LEU A 153 -15.61 4.82 9.58
C LEU A 153 -16.67 5.01 8.50
N LEU A 154 -16.43 4.50 7.30
CA LEU A 154 -17.28 4.70 6.13
C LEU A 154 -17.98 3.37 5.76
N PRO A 155 -19.32 3.29 5.74
CA PRO A 155 -20.01 2.10 5.25
C PRO A 155 -19.76 1.94 3.75
N LEU A 156 -19.56 0.72 3.29
CA LEU A 156 -19.32 0.44 1.87
C LEU A 156 -20.52 -0.25 1.22
N ASP A 157 -21.07 0.43 0.21
CA ASP A 157 -21.95 -0.21 -0.76
C ASP A 157 -21.13 -1.01 -1.79
N SER A 158 -21.79 -2.03 -2.35
CA SER A 158 -21.19 -2.87 -3.39
C SER A 158 -21.12 -2.12 -4.72
N VAL A 159 -19.91 -1.83 -5.17
CA VAL A 159 -19.66 -1.24 -6.49
C VAL A 159 -19.71 -2.36 -7.54
N SER A 160 -20.90 -2.60 -8.08
CA SER A 160 -21.06 -3.36 -9.33
C SER A 160 -20.73 -2.47 -10.52
N GLU A 161 -19.87 -2.94 -11.43
CA GLU A 161 -19.98 -2.44 -12.80
C GLU A 161 -21.30 -2.93 -13.39
N ASP A 162 -22.09 -2.01 -13.95
CA ASP A 162 -22.99 -2.37 -15.04
C ASP A 162 -22.12 -2.96 -16.15
N VAL A 163 -22.11 -4.29 -16.24
CA VAL A 163 -21.53 -5.02 -17.36
C VAL A 163 -22.47 -4.79 -18.55
N SER A 164 -22.30 -3.62 -19.17
CA SER A 164 -22.87 -3.28 -20.46
C SER A 164 -22.37 -4.31 -21.47
N GLU A 165 -23.22 -5.31 -21.68
CA GLU A 165 -23.28 -6.12 -22.89
C GLU A 165 -24.02 -5.35 -24.00
N ASP A 166 -23.77 -4.04 -24.14
CA ASP A 166 -24.19 -3.25 -25.33
C ASP A 166 -23.34 -3.59 -26.56
N ALA A 167 -23.13 -4.89 -26.79
CA ALA A 167 -22.94 -5.41 -28.12
C ALA A 167 -24.32 -5.70 -28.69
N ALA A 168 -24.82 -4.82 -29.56
CA ALA A 168 -25.99 -5.14 -30.37
C ALA A 168 -25.79 -6.53 -31.02
N PRO A 169 -26.78 -7.44 -31.04
CA PRO A 169 -26.57 -8.86 -31.35
C PRO A 169 -26.02 -9.19 -32.75
N ASN A 170 -25.81 -8.18 -33.60
CA ASN A 170 -25.21 -8.28 -34.92
C ASN A 170 -23.74 -7.83 -35.00
N ASP A 171 -23.11 -7.28 -33.95
CA ASP A 171 -21.72 -6.82 -34.02
C ASP A 171 -20.74 -7.98 -34.31
N GLU A 172 -20.09 -7.91 -35.48
CA GLU A 172 -19.07 -8.85 -35.91
C GLU A 172 -17.79 -8.73 -35.06
N ASN A 173 -17.46 -7.54 -34.57
CA ASN A 173 -16.27 -7.33 -33.74
C ASN A 173 -16.44 -7.94 -32.35
N ALA A 174 -17.61 -7.79 -31.73
CA ALA A 174 -17.93 -8.44 -30.46
C ALA A 174 -17.80 -9.98 -30.56
N ARG A 175 -18.36 -10.59 -31.61
CA ARG A 175 -18.21 -12.03 -31.88
C ARG A 175 -16.76 -12.44 -32.11
N ALA A 176 -16.02 -11.70 -32.94
CA ALA A 176 -14.61 -11.98 -33.20
C ALA A 176 -13.72 -11.83 -31.94
N CYS A 177 -14.04 -10.88 -31.05
CA CYS A 177 -13.39 -10.74 -29.74
C CYS A 177 -13.70 -11.92 -28.82
N GLN A 178 -14.95 -12.40 -28.81
CA GLN A 178 -15.35 -13.58 -28.03
C GLN A 178 -14.65 -14.86 -28.52
N GLU A 179 -14.54 -15.07 -29.84
CA GLU A 179 -13.74 -16.16 -30.41
C GLU A 179 -12.27 -16.03 -30.03
N LEU A 180 -11.68 -14.84 -30.11
CA LEU A 180 -10.28 -14.63 -29.77
C LEU A 180 -10.01 -14.91 -28.28
N ARG A 181 -10.92 -14.51 -27.38
CA ARG A 181 -10.88 -14.89 -25.95
C ARG A 181 -10.84 -16.41 -25.75
N GLN A 182 -11.71 -17.14 -26.45
CA GLN A 182 -11.73 -18.61 -26.39
C GLN A 182 -10.42 -19.23 -26.91
N ARG A 183 -9.83 -18.67 -27.98
CA ARG A 183 -8.53 -19.11 -28.53
C ARG A 183 -7.34 -18.76 -27.63
N MET A 184 -7.40 -17.66 -26.87
CA MET A 184 -6.36 -17.25 -25.91
C MET A 184 -6.41 -18.06 -24.60
N ASN A 185 -7.51 -18.77 -24.32
CA ASN A 185 -7.63 -19.66 -23.17
C ASN A 185 -6.72 -20.89 -23.33
N SER A 186 -5.45 -20.71 -22.95
CA SER A 186 -4.37 -21.70 -23.02
C SER A 186 -4.49 -22.84 -22.00
N GLY A 187 -5.63 -22.98 -21.31
CA GLY A 187 -5.80 -23.89 -20.16
C GLY A 187 -5.06 -23.46 -18.89
N LYS A 188 -4.22 -22.41 -18.96
CA LYS A 188 -3.63 -21.76 -17.79
C LYS A 188 -4.72 -21.06 -17.00
N ARG A 189 -4.94 -21.50 -15.76
CA ARG A 189 -5.84 -20.81 -14.82
C ARG A 189 -5.11 -19.68 -14.12
N TRP A 190 -5.72 -18.50 -14.04
CA TRP A 190 -5.22 -17.44 -13.18
C TRP A 190 -5.34 -17.86 -11.72
N HIS A 191 -4.26 -17.68 -10.95
CA HIS A 191 -4.23 -17.98 -9.52
C HIS A 191 -4.29 -16.68 -8.74
N CYS A 192 -5.51 -16.26 -8.39
CA CYS A 192 -5.80 -15.04 -7.63
C CYS A 192 -4.85 -14.90 -6.40
N PRO A 193 -3.97 -13.88 -6.35
CA PRO A 193 -2.97 -13.75 -5.28
C PRO A 193 -3.56 -13.61 -3.87
N TRP A 194 -4.75 -13.02 -3.75
CA TRP A 194 -5.47 -12.86 -2.48
C TRP A 194 -6.47 -14.00 -2.18
N GLY A 195 -6.67 -14.93 -3.11
CA GLY A 195 -7.63 -16.03 -2.96
C GLY A 195 -9.08 -15.56 -2.97
N SER A 196 -9.64 -15.27 -1.79
CA SER A 196 -10.97 -14.69 -1.59
C SER A 196 -10.97 -13.72 -0.42
N THR A 197 -11.41 -12.48 -0.63
CA THR A 197 -11.40 -11.38 0.37
C THR A 197 -12.75 -10.68 0.43
N VAL A 198 -12.94 -9.74 1.37
CA VAL A 198 -14.15 -8.91 1.39
C VAL A 198 -14.27 -8.00 0.16
N VAL A 199 -13.15 -7.62 -0.48
CA VAL A 199 -13.15 -6.87 -1.75
C VAL A 199 -13.85 -7.63 -2.88
N ASP A 200 -13.82 -8.97 -2.88
CA ASP A 200 -14.57 -9.77 -3.86
C ASP A 200 -16.11 -9.68 -3.67
N ILE A 201 -16.57 -9.14 -2.53
CA ILE A 201 -17.99 -8.88 -2.23
C ILE A 201 -18.36 -7.42 -2.55
N VAL A 202 -17.54 -6.45 -2.14
CA VAL A 202 -17.85 -5.01 -2.30
C VAL A 202 -17.34 -4.39 -3.61
N ALA A 203 -16.44 -5.04 -4.34
CA ALA A 203 -15.96 -4.63 -5.66
C ALA A 203 -15.72 -5.85 -6.58
N PRO A 204 -16.75 -6.70 -6.82
CA PRO A 204 -16.60 -7.99 -7.50
C PRO A 204 -15.99 -7.91 -8.90
N ALA A 205 -16.18 -6.78 -9.60
CA ALA A 205 -15.63 -6.54 -10.93
C ALA A 205 -14.09 -6.56 -10.96
N PHE A 206 -13.40 -6.16 -9.87
CA PHE A 206 -11.93 -6.06 -9.85
C PHE A 206 -11.24 -7.37 -10.18
N LYS A 207 -11.73 -8.47 -9.61
CA LYS A 207 -11.20 -9.82 -9.81
C LYS A 207 -11.40 -10.31 -11.24
N VAL A 208 -12.57 -10.02 -11.83
CA VAL A 208 -12.91 -10.38 -13.22
C VAL A 208 -12.03 -9.62 -14.22
N ILE A 209 -11.82 -8.32 -13.98
CA ILE A 209 -10.95 -7.46 -14.80
C ILE A 209 -9.50 -7.97 -14.79
N LEU A 210 -8.97 -8.36 -13.63
CA LEU A 210 -7.61 -8.88 -13.54
C LEU A 210 -7.46 -10.32 -14.06
N GLU A 211 -8.49 -11.17 -13.96
CA GLU A 211 -8.50 -12.47 -14.63
C GLU A 211 -8.43 -12.31 -16.16
N GLU A 212 -9.21 -11.41 -16.74
CA GLU A 212 -9.18 -11.09 -18.17
C GLU A 212 -7.84 -10.44 -18.60
N ASN A 213 -7.24 -9.58 -17.76
CA ASN A 213 -5.89 -9.07 -18.00
C ASN A 213 -4.86 -10.21 -18.02
N PHE A 214 -4.93 -11.15 -17.08
CA PHE A 214 -4.04 -12.32 -17.08
C PHE A 214 -4.21 -13.17 -18.35
N MET A 215 -5.45 -13.45 -18.77
CA MET A 215 -5.72 -14.25 -19.97
C MET A 215 -5.19 -13.57 -21.23
N THR A 216 -5.40 -12.26 -21.38
CA THR A 216 -4.91 -11.50 -22.54
C THR A 216 -3.41 -11.20 -22.51
N SER A 217 -2.74 -11.30 -21.35
CA SER A 217 -1.28 -11.16 -21.23
C SER A 217 -0.54 -12.48 -21.41
N SER A 218 -1.12 -13.60 -20.94
CA SER A 218 -0.48 -14.93 -20.94
C SER A 218 -0.87 -15.82 -22.12
N GLY A 219 -1.98 -15.50 -22.81
CA GLY A 219 -2.44 -16.15 -24.02
C GLY A 219 -1.83 -15.51 -25.27
N CYS A 220 -0.95 -16.24 -25.95
CA CYS A 220 -0.46 -15.86 -27.27
C CYS A 220 -1.41 -16.40 -28.35
N PRO A 221 -1.94 -15.58 -29.27
CA PRO A 221 -2.66 -16.07 -30.44
C PRO A 221 -1.77 -16.97 -31.29
N LEU A 222 -2.29 -18.14 -31.71
CA LEU A 222 -1.56 -19.10 -32.54
C LEU A 222 -1.07 -18.51 -33.89
N GLU A 223 -1.72 -17.43 -34.36
CA GLU A 223 -1.31 -16.66 -35.54
C GLU A 223 -1.29 -15.15 -35.25
N ASP A 224 -0.12 -14.54 -35.40
CA ASP A 224 0.12 -13.12 -35.13
C ASP A 224 -0.14 -12.24 -36.37
N THR A 225 -1.41 -12.13 -36.75
CA THR A 225 -1.88 -11.36 -37.91
C THR A 225 -2.22 -9.91 -37.54
N LYS A 226 -2.30 -9.01 -38.54
CA LYS A 226 -2.77 -7.63 -38.33
C LYS A 226 -4.19 -7.58 -37.74
N SER A 227 -5.06 -8.52 -38.12
CA SER A 227 -6.44 -8.61 -37.62
C SER A 227 -6.50 -9.06 -36.16
N THR A 228 -5.81 -10.17 -35.83
CA THR A 228 -5.75 -10.70 -34.45
C THR A 228 -5.11 -9.70 -33.48
N ARG A 229 -4.06 -8.97 -33.89
CA ARG A 229 -3.51 -7.85 -33.12
C ARG A 229 -4.53 -6.73 -32.88
N SER A 230 -5.34 -6.37 -33.88
CA SER A 230 -6.35 -5.31 -33.75
C SER A 230 -7.45 -5.70 -32.75
N LEU A 231 -7.92 -6.95 -32.81
CA LEU A 231 -8.90 -7.50 -31.87
C LEU A 231 -8.34 -7.61 -30.45
N TRP A 232 -7.09 -8.07 -30.29
CA TRP A 232 -6.40 -8.11 -28.99
C TRP A 232 -6.31 -6.71 -28.34
N TRP A 233 -5.94 -5.69 -29.13
CA TRP A 233 -5.93 -4.30 -28.66
C TRP A 233 -7.33 -3.77 -28.32
N MET A 234 -8.36 -4.18 -29.06
CA MET A 234 -9.75 -3.81 -28.76
C MET A 234 -10.20 -4.38 -27.41
N ILE A 235 -9.93 -5.67 -27.16
CA ILE A 235 -10.22 -6.33 -25.87
C ILE A 235 -9.48 -5.61 -24.74
N ARG A 236 -8.15 -5.43 -24.84
CA ARG A 236 -7.38 -4.81 -23.75
C ARG A 236 -7.77 -3.36 -23.48
N LYS A 237 -8.15 -2.59 -24.50
CA LYS A 237 -8.69 -1.22 -24.31
C LYS A 237 -10.06 -1.22 -23.61
N LYS A 238 -10.93 -2.20 -23.87
CA LYS A 238 -12.19 -2.35 -23.11
C LYS A 238 -11.90 -2.62 -21.64
N VAL A 239 -10.99 -3.56 -21.35
CA VAL A 239 -10.65 -3.96 -19.97
C VAL A 239 -9.90 -2.86 -19.21
N ASP A 240 -9.05 -2.09 -19.89
CA ASP A 240 -8.41 -0.88 -19.35
C ASP A 240 -9.43 0.22 -19.00
N HIS A 241 -10.41 0.44 -19.87
CA HIS A 241 -11.52 1.36 -19.58
C HIS A 241 -12.38 0.89 -18.40
N GLN A 242 -12.66 -0.41 -18.29
CA GLN A 242 -13.37 -0.98 -17.13
C GLN A 242 -12.58 -0.78 -15.83
N LEU A 243 -11.26 -1.03 -15.82
CA LEU A 243 -10.44 -0.77 -14.64
C LEU A 243 -10.47 0.72 -14.25
N GLY A 244 -10.39 1.63 -15.23
CA GLY A 244 -10.51 3.06 -14.98
C GLY A 244 -11.88 3.46 -14.42
N LYS A 245 -12.98 2.97 -15.02
CA LYS A 245 -14.36 3.21 -14.56
C LYS A 245 -14.57 2.68 -13.15
N LEU A 246 -14.10 1.47 -12.86
CA LEU A 246 -14.17 0.88 -11.52
C LEU A 246 -13.42 1.76 -10.50
N LEU A 247 -12.22 2.26 -10.81
CA LEU A 247 -11.47 3.11 -9.87
C LEU A 247 -12.16 4.46 -9.61
N SER A 248 -12.81 5.06 -10.61
CA SER A 248 -13.70 6.22 -10.41
C SER A 248 -14.88 5.86 -9.51
N ASN A 249 -15.61 4.78 -9.82
CA ASN A 249 -16.76 4.36 -9.02
C ASN A 249 -16.39 4.02 -7.57
N LEU A 250 -15.20 3.45 -7.33
CA LEU A 250 -14.68 3.20 -5.98
C LEU A 250 -14.37 4.50 -5.24
N GLU A 251 -13.77 5.49 -5.92
CA GLU A 251 -13.57 6.82 -5.32
C GLU A 251 -14.92 7.47 -4.97
N ASP A 252 -15.85 7.53 -5.92
CA ASP A 252 -17.15 8.19 -5.73
C ASP A 252 -18.03 7.49 -4.68
N SER A 253 -18.04 6.15 -4.64
CA SER A 253 -18.96 5.38 -3.78
C SER A 253 -18.38 5.03 -2.40
N TRP A 254 -17.07 4.79 -2.27
CA TRP A 254 -16.47 4.39 -0.98
C TRP A 254 -15.88 5.57 -0.21
N LEU A 255 -15.39 6.58 -0.91
CA LEU A 255 -14.83 7.79 -0.31
C LEU A 255 -15.80 8.95 -0.46
N GLY A 256 -16.35 9.13 -1.67
CA GLY A 256 -17.20 10.24 -2.07
C GLY A 256 -16.63 11.56 -1.56
N PRO A 257 -17.34 12.28 -0.68
CA PRO A 257 -16.86 13.54 -0.10
C PRO A 257 -15.48 13.43 0.58
N TRP A 258 -15.18 12.28 1.20
CA TRP A 258 -13.99 12.04 2.02
C TRP A 258 -12.71 11.76 1.22
N ARG A 259 -12.77 11.68 -0.12
CA ARG A 259 -11.62 11.40 -1.02
C ARG A 259 -10.39 12.25 -0.73
N HIS A 260 -10.61 13.50 -0.34
CA HIS A 260 -9.55 14.47 -0.04
C HIS A 260 -8.69 14.13 1.20
N VAL A 261 -9.18 13.28 2.12
CA VAL A 261 -8.40 12.84 3.31
C VAL A 261 -7.20 11.96 2.91
N LEU A 262 -7.21 11.41 1.70
CA LEU A 262 -6.08 10.69 1.12
C LEU A 262 -4.94 11.60 0.61
N LEU A 263 -5.18 12.89 0.39
CA LEU A 263 -4.17 13.80 -0.18
C LEU A 263 -3.04 14.13 0.79
N GLY A 264 -1.84 14.36 0.29
CA GLY A 264 -0.77 15.00 1.06
C GLY A 264 -1.10 16.45 1.42
N ASP A 265 -0.52 16.94 2.52
CA ASP A 265 -0.60 18.35 2.90
C ASP A 265 0.02 19.22 1.79
N CYS A 266 -0.57 20.40 1.52
CA CYS A 266 -0.03 21.33 0.52
C CYS A 266 1.28 21.96 1.04
N LEU A 267 2.33 21.89 0.23
CA LEU A 267 3.61 22.56 0.50
C LEU A 267 3.51 24.07 0.26
N ASP A 268 4.17 24.86 1.11
CA ASP A 268 4.49 26.30 0.96
C ASP A 268 3.38 27.28 0.54
N CYS A 269 2.10 26.90 0.60
CA CYS A 269 1.01 27.81 0.26
C CYS A 269 0.71 28.82 1.39
N GLU A 270 1.35 30.00 1.35
CA GLU A 270 1.11 31.09 2.30
C GLU A 270 -0.37 31.53 2.35
N SER A 271 -1.05 31.59 1.19
CA SER A 271 -2.46 31.95 1.09
C SER A 271 -3.36 30.97 1.86
N LEU A 272 -3.20 29.67 1.62
CA LEU A 272 -3.88 28.61 2.37
C LEU A 272 -3.61 28.70 3.87
N ASN A 273 -2.35 28.85 4.28
CA ASN A 273 -1.97 28.94 5.69
C ASN A 273 -2.54 30.19 6.40
N LYS A 274 -2.73 31.30 5.67
CA LYS A 274 -3.35 32.53 6.16
C LYS A 274 -4.86 32.37 6.31
N GLU A 275 -5.55 31.89 5.29
CA GLU A 275 -7.01 31.72 5.31
C GLU A 275 -7.44 30.59 6.25
N HIS A 276 -6.65 29.53 6.40
CA HIS A 276 -6.85 28.48 7.42
C HIS A 276 -6.87 29.06 8.85
N LYS A 277 -5.86 29.86 9.23
CA LYS A 277 -5.79 30.48 10.57
C LYS A 277 -6.96 31.43 10.82
N LYS A 278 -7.33 32.24 9.83
CA LYS A 278 -8.50 33.14 9.87
C LYS A 278 -9.80 32.35 10.04
N LEU A 279 -9.99 31.27 9.28
CA LEU A 279 -11.17 30.42 9.34
C LEU A 279 -11.29 29.69 10.68
N VAL A 280 -10.19 29.15 11.23
CA VAL A 280 -10.17 28.55 12.58
C VAL A 280 -10.62 29.56 13.64
N GLN A 281 -10.13 30.80 13.58
CA GLN A 281 -10.54 31.87 14.49
C GLN A 281 -12.03 32.25 14.31
N ASP A 282 -12.51 32.32 13.07
CA ASP A 282 -13.90 32.64 12.74
C ASP A 282 -14.87 31.53 13.17
N LEU A 283 -14.56 30.26 12.96
CA LEU A 283 -15.38 29.13 13.44
C LEU A 283 -15.46 29.08 14.98
N LYS A 284 -14.33 29.35 15.66
CA LYS A 284 -14.29 29.44 17.13
C LYS A 284 -15.14 30.61 17.66
N SER A 285 -15.02 31.79 17.06
CA SER A 285 -15.66 33.03 17.56
C SER A 285 -17.09 33.28 17.07
N LYS A 286 -17.39 33.00 15.80
CA LYS A 286 -18.70 33.26 15.16
C LYS A 286 -19.65 32.06 15.24
N CYS A 287 -19.12 30.83 15.21
CA CYS A 287 -19.92 29.59 15.25
C CYS A 287 -19.85 28.84 16.60
N GLY A 288 -19.06 29.33 17.57
CA GLY A 288 -18.90 28.71 18.89
C GLY A 288 -18.26 27.33 18.86
N MET A 289 -17.49 27.01 17.82
CA MET A 289 -16.87 25.70 17.64
C MET A 289 -15.53 25.63 18.37
N VAL A 290 -15.54 25.18 19.63
CA VAL A 290 -14.33 25.11 20.47
C VAL A 290 -13.37 23.99 20.01
N ASP A 291 -13.91 22.84 19.63
CA ASP A 291 -13.16 21.63 19.26
C ASP A 291 -13.15 21.36 17.75
N VAL A 292 -12.70 22.34 16.97
CA VAL A 292 -12.41 22.15 15.54
C VAL A 292 -11.18 21.26 15.36
N ASN A 293 -11.26 20.25 14.49
CA ASN A 293 -10.07 19.54 13.99
C ASN A 293 -9.37 20.41 12.93
N GLU A 294 -8.35 21.15 13.36
CA GLU A 294 -7.63 22.11 12.51
C GLU A 294 -6.89 21.42 11.35
N SER A 295 -6.41 20.20 11.55
CA SER A 295 -5.70 19.41 10.53
C SER A 295 -6.65 18.93 9.43
N TYR A 296 -7.85 18.42 9.79
CA TYR A 296 -8.90 18.11 8.81
C TYR A 296 -9.33 19.36 8.03
N LEU A 297 -9.55 20.49 8.72
CA LEU A 297 -9.92 21.75 8.06
C LEU A 297 -8.84 22.25 7.07
N LYS A 298 -7.55 22.05 7.38
CA LYS A 298 -6.45 22.36 6.47
C LYS A 298 -6.48 21.48 5.22
N LEU A 299 -6.85 20.20 5.34
CA LEU A 299 -7.04 19.29 4.20
C LEU A 299 -8.24 19.68 3.33
N VAL A 300 -9.39 20.00 3.95
CA VAL A 300 -10.58 20.50 3.23
C VAL A 300 -10.21 21.73 2.41
N LEU A 301 -9.63 22.76 3.02
CA LEU A 301 -9.18 23.95 2.29
C LEU A 301 -8.10 23.65 1.24
N GLY A 302 -7.13 22.81 1.58
CA GLY A 302 -6.06 22.36 0.68
C GLY A 302 -6.58 21.57 -0.51
N ALA A 303 -7.77 20.97 -0.42
CA ALA A 303 -8.42 20.23 -1.49
C ALA A 303 -9.34 21.09 -2.36
N ALA A 304 -9.54 22.37 -2.07
CA ALA A 304 -10.54 23.21 -2.74
C ALA A 304 -10.23 23.61 -4.20
N LYS A 305 -9.10 23.14 -4.75
CA LYS A 305 -8.87 23.10 -6.21
C LYS A 305 -9.64 21.96 -6.89
N PHE A 306 -10.08 20.97 -6.12
CA PHE A 306 -11.04 19.94 -6.49
C PHE A 306 -12.42 20.34 -5.95
N ASP A 307 -13.50 19.88 -6.60
CA ASP A 307 -14.86 20.21 -6.18
C ASP A 307 -15.16 19.61 -4.79
N ILE A 308 -15.61 20.45 -3.84
CA ILE A 308 -15.89 20.07 -2.45
C ILE A 308 -17.40 20.02 -2.23
N GLU A 309 -17.90 18.82 -1.93
CA GLU A 309 -19.29 18.61 -1.56
C GLU A 309 -19.63 19.23 -0.19
N GLU A 310 -20.86 19.76 -0.07
CA GLU A 310 -21.31 20.48 1.12
C GLU A 310 -21.41 19.58 2.37
N THR A 311 -21.50 18.25 2.17
CA THR A 311 -21.45 17.20 3.22
C THR A 311 -20.13 17.21 3.99
N CYS A 312 -18.99 17.48 3.35
CA CYS A 312 -17.67 17.66 3.99
C CYS A 312 -17.65 18.78 5.03
N LEU A 313 -18.51 19.78 4.83
CA LEU A 313 -18.50 21.07 5.53
C LEU A 313 -19.41 21.09 6.76
N SER A 314 -20.13 19.99 7.05
CA SER A 314 -21.07 19.93 8.16
C SER A 314 -20.37 20.12 9.51
N LYS A 315 -21.09 20.68 10.49
CA LYS A 315 -20.57 20.92 11.84
C LYS A 315 -20.03 19.63 12.51
N GLN A 316 -20.63 18.48 12.22
CA GLN A 316 -20.23 17.19 12.81
C GLN A 316 -18.90 16.68 12.23
N CYS A 317 -18.67 16.88 10.93
CA CYS A 317 -17.43 16.52 10.22
C CYS A 317 -16.20 17.27 10.77
N LEU A 318 -16.42 18.47 11.30
CA LEU A 318 -15.37 19.38 11.76
C LEU A 318 -14.99 19.21 13.23
N GLN A 319 -15.75 18.42 14.00
CA GLN A 319 -15.47 18.18 15.42
C GLN A 319 -14.37 17.14 15.61
N LYS A 320 -13.57 17.27 16.69
CA LYS A 320 -12.62 16.23 17.10
C LYS A 320 -13.36 14.94 17.45
N GLY A 321 -13.01 13.83 16.80
CA GLY A 321 -13.57 12.51 17.09
C GLY A 321 -13.29 11.51 15.96
N CYS A 322 -13.92 10.33 16.06
CA CYS A 322 -14.13 9.46 14.92
C CYS A 322 -15.37 9.95 14.18
N TYR A 323 -15.26 10.25 12.89
CA TYR A 323 -16.43 10.51 12.06
C TYR A 323 -16.99 9.19 11.53
N ILE A 324 -18.31 9.06 11.53
CA ILE A 324 -19.02 7.87 11.06
C ILE A 324 -19.87 8.31 9.87
N GLY A 325 -19.58 7.76 8.70
CA GLY A 325 -20.31 8.03 7.46
C GLY A 325 -21.73 7.51 7.58
N MET A 326 -22.71 8.42 7.57
CA MET A 326 -24.13 8.06 7.48
C MET A 326 -24.49 8.06 5.99
N LEU A 327 -25.01 6.93 5.48
CA LEU A 327 -25.56 6.88 4.13
C LEU A 327 -26.86 7.68 4.12
N GLU A 328 -26.98 8.71 3.28
CA GLU A 328 -28.10 9.67 3.31
C GLU A 328 -29.45 9.07 2.88
N HIS A 329 -29.48 7.79 2.50
CA HIS A 329 -30.71 7.04 2.31
C HIS A 329 -31.36 6.67 3.65
N HIS A 330 -32.39 7.47 4.03
CA HIS A 330 -33.45 7.24 5.03
C HIS A 330 -33.56 8.17 6.26
N THR A 331 -32.90 9.34 6.30
CA THR A 331 -33.13 10.34 7.37
C THR A 331 -34.05 11.51 6.99
N GLU A 332 -35.22 11.24 6.40
CA GLU A 332 -36.32 12.22 6.34
C GLU A 332 -37.45 11.97 7.37
N GLU A 333 -37.51 10.78 8.00
CA GLU A 333 -38.50 10.48 9.04
C GLU A 333 -37.83 10.10 10.38
N ASN A 334 -38.21 10.82 11.44
CA ASN A 334 -37.88 10.57 12.86
C ASN A 334 -36.52 11.04 13.44
N CYS A 335 -36.10 12.28 13.16
CA CYS A 335 -35.27 13.05 14.11
C CYS A 335 -35.79 14.48 14.31
N GLY A 336 -36.96 14.59 14.93
CA GLY A 336 -37.52 15.88 15.34
C GLY A 336 -36.80 16.50 16.53
N SER A 337 -35.80 17.36 16.28
CA SER A 337 -35.32 18.32 17.28
C SER A 337 -35.00 19.68 16.66
N ASN A 338 -35.92 20.64 16.85
CA ASN A 338 -35.72 22.03 16.44
C ASN A 338 -34.51 22.65 17.18
N GLY A 339 -33.45 23.02 16.43
CA GLY A 339 -32.33 23.81 16.98
C GLY A 339 -31.00 23.73 16.23
N GLY A 340 -30.76 22.72 15.37
CA GLY A 340 -29.43 22.44 14.81
C GLY A 340 -28.94 23.31 13.64
N ASN A 341 -29.84 23.74 12.75
CA ASN A 341 -29.44 24.04 11.36
C ASN A 341 -28.66 25.35 11.15
N ASN A 342 -28.92 26.40 11.94
CA ASN A 342 -28.31 27.72 11.72
C ASN A 342 -26.78 27.75 11.92
N VAL A 343 -26.25 26.91 12.81
CA VAL A 343 -24.79 26.88 13.08
C VAL A 343 -24.04 26.17 11.96
N SER A 344 -24.59 25.08 11.41
CA SER A 344 -23.96 24.38 10.29
C SER A 344 -23.94 25.24 9.03
N ALA A 345 -25.06 25.89 8.68
CA ALA A 345 -25.12 26.81 7.54
C ALA A 345 -24.13 28.00 7.66
N SER A 346 -23.92 28.50 8.88
CA SER A 346 -22.94 29.55 9.15
C SER A 346 -21.49 29.06 8.98
N ALA A 347 -21.18 27.84 9.43
CA ALA A 347 -19.86 27.23 9.25
C ALA A 347 -19.56 26.92 7.77
N SER A 348 -20.49 26.28 7.04
CA SER A 348 -20.35 26.01 5.60
C SER A 348 -20.14 27.29 4.80
N ARG A 349 -20.84 28.38 5.15
CA ARG A 349 -20.64 29.69 4.51
C ARG A 349 -19.22 30.23 4.75
N LEU A 350 -18.74 30.21 6.00
CA LEU A 350 -17.38 30.69 6.32
C LEU A 350 -16.30 29.86 5.60
N ILE A 351 -16.48 28.54 5.47
CA ILE A 351 -15.52 27.69 4.74
C ILE A 351 -15.54 28.04 3.25
N ARG A 352 -16.72 28.21 2.63
CA ARG A 352 -16.84 28.64 1.23
C ARG A 352 -16.27 30.04 0.99
N GLU A 353 -16.47 30.98 1.92
CA GLU A 353 -15.82 32.29 1.90
C GLU A 353 -14.29 32.15 1.93
N ALA A 354 -13.74 31.34 2.83
CA ALA A 354 -12.29 31.08 2.90
C ALA A 354 -11.74 30.41 1.64
N VAL A 355 -12.45 29.42 1.06
CA VAL A 355 -12.07 28.76 -0.20
C VAL A 355 -11.93 29.76 -1.35
N ASN A 356 -12.90 30.68 -1.48
CA ASN A 356 -12.89 31.70 -2.55
C ASN A 356 -11.77 32.74 -2.40
N GLU A 357 -11.26 32.94 -1.17
CA GLU A 357 -10.16 33.87 -0.85
C GLU A 357 -8.77 33.22 -0.97
N ILE A 358 -8.67 31.90 -1.19
CA ILE A 358 -7.39 31.24 -1.43
C ILE A 358 -6.95 31.49 -2.87
N HIS A 359 -5.79 32.13 -3.01
CA HIS A 359 -5.11 32.28 -4.29
C HIS A 359 -4.17 31.10 -4.50
N TRP A 360 -4.52 30.25 -5.46
CA TRP A 360 -3.69 29.13 -5.89
C TRP A 360 -2.64 29.59 -6.91
N GLU A 361 -1.42 29.08 -6.75
CA GLU A 361 -0.44 29.07 -7.84
C GLU A 361 -0.83 28.03 -8.90
N ASP A 362 -0.31 28.19 -10.13
CA ASP A 362 -0.63 27.30 -11.26
C ASP A 362 -0.39 25.82 -10.90
N THR A 363 0.71 25.55 -10.19
CA THR A 363 1.09 24.22 -9.71
C THR A 363 1.01 24.16 -8.19
N ILE A 364 0.30 23.17 -7.64
CA ILE A 364 0.30 22.88 -6.20
C ILE A 364 1.18 21.66 -5.97
N PHE A 365 2.22 21.81 -5.16
CA PHE A 365 3.00 20.69 -4.66
C PHE A 365 2.39 20.17 -3.35
N ARG A 366 2.42 18.85 -3.16
CA ARG A 366 1.94 18.17 -1.95
C ARG A 366 3.06 17.33 -1.37
N GLU A 367 3.05 17.20 -0.06
CA GLU A 367 3.85 16.19 0.63
C GLU A 367 3.49 14.78 0.14
N PRO A 368 4.43 13.83 0.14
CA PRO A 368 4.12 12.43 -0.11
C PRO A 368 3.20 11.85 0.98
N ILE A 369 2.52 10.74 0.67
CA ILE A 369 1.76 9.95 1.65
C ILE A 369 2.27 8.52 1.73
N ILE A 370 2.09 7.89 2.90
CA ILE A 370 2.41 6.47 3.12
C ILE A 370 1.13 5.71 3.46
N LEU A 371 0.66 4.87 2.55
CA LEU A 371 -0.46 3.95 2.76
C LEU A 371 -0.01 2.74 3.60
N VAL A 372 -0.75 2.44 4.66
CA VAL A 372 -0.69 1.18 5.40
C VAL A 372 -1.98 0.42 5.11
N LEU A 373 -1.90 -0.51 4.16
CA LEU A 373 -3.06 -1.23 3.62
C LEU A 373 -3.22 -2.59 4.30
N ASP A 374 -4.45 -2.89 4.70
CA ASP A 374 -4.81 -4.19 5.26
C ASP A 374 -4.79 -5.31 4.19
N LEU A 375 -4.79 -6.55 4.67
CA LEU A 375 -4.76 -7.80 3.90
C LEU A 375 -5.78 -7.82 2.77
N ASP A 376 -6.99 -7.32 3.06
CA ASP A 376 -8.14 -7.28 2.17
C ASP A 376 -8.09 -6.17 1.10
N VAL A 377 -7.23 -5.15 1.22
CA VAL A 377 -7.19 -3.98 0.30
C VAL A 377 -5.86 -3.72 -0.39
N GLN A 378 -4.77 -4.39 0.03
CA GLN A 378 -3.44 -4.29 -0.59
C GLN A 378 -3.39 -4.63 -2.09
N MET A 379 -4.39 -5.30 -2.67
CA MET A 379 -4.42 -5.65 -4.11
C MET A 379 -4.92 -4.51 -5.01
N LEU A 380 -5.69 -3.57 -4.45
CA LEU A 380 -6.27 -2.46 -5.21
C LEU A 380 -5.19 -1.41 -5.53
N PRO A 381 -5.19 -0.80 -6.72
CA PRO A 381 -4.23 0.24 -7.09
C PRO A 381 -4.70 1.62 -6.61
N TRP A 382 -4.75 1.82 -5.28
CA TRP A 382 -5.16 3.07 -4.62
C TRP A 382 -4.50 4.31 -5.23
N GLU A 383 -3.21 4.22 -5.57
CA GLU A 383 -2.42 5.28 -6.19
C GLU A 383 -2.89 5.69 -7.60
N SER A 384 -3.84 4.97 -8.19
CA SER A 384 -4.42 5.26 -9.50
C SER A 384 -5.90 5.64 -9.46
N MET A 385 -6.48 5.76 -8.26
CA MET A 385 -7.75 6.49 -8.06
C MET A 385 -7.58 7.94 -8.52
N PRO A 386 -8.61 8.57 -9.13
CA PRO A 386 -8.54 9.94 -9.64
C PRO A 386 -7.84 10.96 -8.72
N ILE A 387 -8.18 10.99 -7.43
CA ILE A 387 -7.63 11.93 -6.43
C ILE A 387 -6.15 11.66 -6.11
N LEU A 388 -5.68 10.41 -6.26
CA LEU A 388 -4.30 9.99 -5.96
C LEU A 388 -3.41 9.83 -7.20
N ARG A 389 -3.95 9.87 -8.42
CA ARG A 389 -3.20 9.51 -9.65
C ARG A 389 -1.90 10.30 -9.84
N GLN A 390 -1.91 11.59 -9.49
CA GLN A 390 -0.77 12.51 -9.55
C GLN A 390 -0.12 12.80 -8.18
N GLN A 391 -0.63 12.18 -7.11
CA GLN A 391 -0.08 12.29 -5.76
C GLN A 391 1.15 11.38 -5.63
N GLU A 392 2.15 11.80 -4.86
CA GLU A 392 3.26 10.91 -4.49
C GLU A 392 2.81 9.98 -3.35
N VAL A 393 2.87 8.66 -3.60
CA VAL A 393 2.34 7.64 -2.69
C VAL A 393 3.31 6.47 -2.54
N TYR A 394 3.47 6.03 -1.30
CA TYR A 394 4.22 4.83 -0.90
C TYR A 394 3.32 3.86 -0.14
N ARG A 395 3.70 2.58 -0.09
CA ARG A 395 3.06 1.51 0.68
C ARG A 395 4.00 0.95 1.73
N MET A 396 3.50 0.79 2.96
CA MET A 396 4.22 0.13 4.05
C MET A 396 3.35 -0.94 4.71
N PRO A 397 3.93 -2.10 5.10
CA PRO A 397 3.15 -3.21 5.64
C PRO A 397 2.65 -2.96 7.07
N SER A 398 3.23 -2.00 7.80
CA SER A 398 2.72 -1.54 9.09
C SER A 398 3.35 -0.21 9.49
N VAL A 399 2.71 0.52 10.42
CA VAL A 399 3.30 1.71 11.06
C VAL A 399 4.60 1.38 11.78
N GLY A 400 4.69 0.21 12.43
CA GLY A 400 5.93 -0.26 13.07
C GLY A 400 7.08 -0.47 12.09
N SER A 401 6.78 -0.85 10.83
CA SER A 401 7.78 -0.94 9.76
C SER A 401 8.29 0.44 9.33
N ILE A 402 7.45 1.49 9.38
CA ILE A 402 7.89 2.88 9.15
C ILE A 402 8.86 3.31 10.25
N SER A 403 8.52 3.06 11.51
CA SER A 403 9.40 3.32 12.66
C SER A 403 10.73 2.56 12.58
N MET A 404 10.70 1.31 12.09
CA MET A 404 11.91 0.51 11.84
C MET A 404 12.79 1.11 10.73
N MET A 405 12.20 1.59 9.63
CA MET A 405 12.95 2.25 8.55
C MET A 405 13.58 3.56 9.03
N ARG A 406 12.84 4.40 9.75
CA ARG A 406 13.36 5.62 10.38
C ARG A 406 14.55 5.32 11.30
N SER A 407 14.47 4.24 12.08
CA SER A 407 15.55 3.82 12.99
C SER A 407 16.83 3.38 12.27
N ARG A 408 16.74 2.91 11.02
CA ARG A 408 17.91 2.53 10.20
C ARG A 408 18.58 3.73 9.52
N TYR A 409 17.80 4.70 9.06
CA TYR A 409 18.31 5.82 8.27
C TYR A 409 18.68 7.06 9.07
N HIS A 410 18.22 7.16 10.33
CA HIS A 410 18.34 8.31 11.24
C HIS A 410 17.63 9.59 10.74
N GLU A 411 17.75 9.92 9.46
CA GLU A 411 16.94 10.90 8.73
C GLU A 411 15.67 10.25 8.17
N LEU A 412 14.60 11.03 8.02
CA LEU A 412 13.29 10.53 7.57
C LEU A 412 13.20 10.25 6.06
N VAL A 413 14.08 10.86 5.27
CA VAL A 413 14.11 10.75 3.81
C VAL A 413 15.47 10.18 3.40
N PRO A 414 15.58 8.85 3.14
CA PRO A 414 16.79 8.27 2.58
C PRO A 414 17.17 8.96 1.27
N LEU A 415 18.47 9.07 1.00
CA LEU A 415 19.00 9.75 -0.18
C LEU A 415 19.76 8.76 -1.05
N ILE A 416 19.45 8.72 -2.35
CA ILE A 416 20.10 7.85 -3.34
C ILE A 416 20.68 8.63 -4.50
N ASP A 417 21.78 8.17 -5.09
CA ASP A 417 22.25 8.62 -6.40
C ASP A 417 21.76 7.68 -7.51
N PRO A 418 20.84 8.10 -8.41
CA PRO A 418 20.33 7.26 -9.51
C PRO A 418 21.37 6.87 -10.57
N SER A 419 22.59 7.44 -10.56
CA SER A 419 23.71 7.01 -11.40
C SER A 419 24.61 5.97 -10.72
N ASP A 420 24.47 5.75 -9.41
CA ASP A 420 25.10 4.66 -8.67
C ASP A 420 24.19 3.42 -8.72
N ALA A 421 24.07 2.86 -9.92
CA ALA A 421 23.06 1.88 -10.29
C ALA A 421 23.66 0.59 -10.87
N PHE A 422 23.14 -0.55 -10.41
CA PHE A 422 23.38 -1.87 -11.00
C PHE A 422 22.12 -2.38 -11.72
N TYR A 423 22.25 -2.91 -12.95
CA TYR A 423 21.14 -3.48 -13.70
C TYR A 423 21.25 -4.98 -13.94
N LEU A 424 20.09 -5.66 -13.92
CA LEU A 424 19.89 -7.02 -14.39
C LEU A 424 18.81 -7.02 -15.47
N LEU A 425 19.23 -7.15 -16.73
CA LEU A 425 18.40 -6.98 -17.92
C LEU A 425 18.28 -8.29 -18.71
N ASN A 426 17.05 -8.76 -18.94
CA ASN A 426 16.76 -9.98 -19.70
C ASN A 426 17.63 -11.21 -19.30
N PRO A 427 17.74 -11.57 -18.01
CA PRO A 427 18.58 -12.70 -17.57
C PRO A 427 18.18 -14.07 -18.15
N SER A 428 16.93 -14.22 -18.60
CA SER A 428 16.39 -15.41 -19.27
C SER A 428 16.63 -15.43 -20.80
N GLY A 429 17.07 -14.33 -21.39
CA GLY A 429 17.40 -14.22 -22.82
C GLY A 429 16.21 -14.10 -23.79
N ASP A 430 14.97 -14.18 -23.31
CA ASP A 430 13.75 -14.20 -24.12
C ASP A 430 13.11 -12.81 -24.34
N LEU A 431 13.32 -11.84 -23.43
CA LEU A 431 12.85 -10.45 -23.53
C LEU A 431 13.73 -9.59 -24.47
N LYS A 432 13.88 -10.03 -25.71
CA LYS A 432 14.76 -9.41 -26.72
C LYS A 432 14.42 -7.96 -27.04
N SER A 433 13.12 -7.60 -26.99
CA SER A 433 12.67 -6.22 -27.22
C SER A 433 13.14 -5.29 -26.11
N THR A 434 12.92 -5.67 -24.85
CA THR A 434 13.35 -4.94 -23.65
C THR A 434 14.88 -4.83 -23.59
N GLN A 435 15.60 -5.91 -23.92
CA GLN A 435 17.06 -5.84 -23.99
C GLN A 435 17.54 -4.80 -25.02
N ALA A 436 16.97 -4.80 -26.23
CA ALA A 436 17.33 -3.83 -27.27
C ALA A 436 16.99 -2.37 -26.90
N GLU A 437 15.92 -2.15 -26.14
CA GLU A 437 15.47 -0.82 -25.69
C GLU A 437 16.38 -0.21 -24.61
N PHE A 438 16.99 -1.06 -23.76
CA PHE A 438 17.72 -0.62 -22.57
C PHE A 438 19.23 -0.87 -22.57
N GLU A 439 19.76 -1.91 -23.22
CA GLU A 439 21.17 -2.33 -23.04
C GLU A 439 22.16 -1.24 -23.45
N ASN A 440 21.97 -0.63 -24.63
CA ASN A 440 22.81 0.48 -25.07
C ASN A 440 22.58 1.73 -24.20
N TRP A 441 21.33 1.99 -23.79
CA TRP A 441 21.01 3.16 -22.97
C TRP A 441 21.65 3.08 -21.58
N PHE A 442 21.64 1.92 -20.91
CA PHE A 442 22.36 1.71 -19.65
C PHE A 442 23.88 1.86 -19.81
N ARG A 443 24.44 1.38 -20.93
CA ARG A 443 25.86 1.60 -21.27
C ARG A 443 26.19 3.07 -21.43
N ASP A 444 25.33 3.84 -22.10
CA ASP A 444 25.50 5.29 -22.27
C ASP A 444 25.40 6.06 -20.93
N GLN A 445 24.63 5.54 -19.96
CA GLN A 445 24.59 6.07 -18.58
C GLN A 445 25.77 5.61 -17.70
N ASN A 446 26.64 4.72 -18.19
CA ASN A 446 27.72 4.06 -17.44
C ASN A 446 27.25 3.24 -16.23
N PHE A 447 26.07 2.63 -16.28
CA PHE A 447 25.61 1.74 -15.21
C PHE A 447 26.36 0.40 -15.24
N GLU A 448 26.63 -0.17 -14.07
CA GLU A 448 27.15 -1.54 -13.97
C GLU A 448 25.99 -2.53 -14.17
N GLY A 449 26.24 -3.74 -14.70
CA GLY A 449 25.19 -4.73 -14.78
C GLY A 449 25.42 -5.92 -15.70
N ARG A 450 24.37 -6.74 -15.84
CA ARG A 450 24.30 -7.92 -16.71
C ARG A 450 23.13 -7.81 -17.69
N ALA A 451 23.39 -8.11 -18.96
CA ALA A 451 22.38 -8.22 -20.00
C ALA A 451 22.40 -9.64 -20.61
N GLY A 452 21.22 -10.21 -20.89
CA GLY A 452 21.06 -11.45 -21.66
C GLY A 452 21.67 -12.71 -21.01
N THR A 453 22.07 -12.65 -19.75
CA THR A 453 22.86 -13.67 -19.06
C THR A 453 22.40 -13.84 -17.61
N MET A 454 22.44 -15.08 -17.11
CA MET A 454 22.09 -15.38 -15.72
C MET A 454 23.25 -14.98 -14.79
N PRO A 455 23.00 -14.17 -13.75
CA PRO A 455 24.00 -13.78 -12.76
C PRO A 455 24.14 -14.85 -11.67
N THR A 456 25.13 -14.69 -10.79
CA THR A 456 25.20 -15.47 -9.55
C THR A 456 24.44 -14.79 -8.41
N ALA A 457 23.93 -15.56 -7.45
CA ALA A 457 23.28 -15.01 -6.25
C ALA A 457 24.25 -14.13 -5.43
N GLU A 458 25.54 -14.49 -5.36
CA GLU A 458 26.58 -13.71 -4.68
C GLU A 458 26.83 -12.35 -5.34
N GLU A 459 26.83 -12.31 -6.67
CA GLU A 459 26.95 -11.08 -7.47
C GLU A 459 25.76 -10.14 -7.22
N LEU A 460 24.52 -10.66 -7.26
CA LEU A 460 23.33 -9.86 -6.95
C LEU A 460 23.29 -9.39 -5.50
N ALA A 461 23.65 -10.24 -4.54
CA ALA A 461 23.74 -9.88 -3.13
C ALA A 461 24.84 -8.84 -2.85
N THR A 462 25.91 -8.83 -3.67
CA THR A 462 26.96 -7.80 -3.61
C THR A 462 26.45 -6.49 -4.20
N ALA A 463 25.89 -6.52 -5.40
CA ALA A 463 25.33 -5.35 -6.08
C ALA A 463 24.29 -4.61 -5.23
N LEU A 464 23.38 -5.34 -4.59
CA LEU A 464 22.36 -4.80 -3.69
C LEU A 464 22.92 -4.15 -2.42
N LYS A 465 24.14 -4.48 -2.00
CA LYS A 465 24.81 -3.85 -0.84
C LYS A 465 25.63 -2.62 -1.25
N SER A 466 26.32 -2.71 -2.39
CA SER A 466 27.31 -1.72 -2.83
C SER A 466 26.70 -0.50 -3.50
N HIS A 467 25.64 -0.66 -4.29
CA HIS A 467 24.99 0.40 -5.05
C HIS A 467 23.85 1.08 -4.27
N ASP A 468 23.44 2.25 -4.74
CA ASP A 468 22.24 2.93 -4.25
C ASP A 468 20.97 2.49 -4.96
N LEU A 469 21.06 2.10 -6.24
CA LEU A 469 19.94 1.70 -7.08
C LEU A 469 20.17 0.34 -7.74
N TYR A 470 19.16 -0.53 -7.70
CA TYR A 470 19.14 -1.82 -8.38
C TYR A 470 17.95 -1.92 -9.34
N LEU A 471 18.25 -2.19 -10.61
CA LEU A 471 17.28 -2.21 -11.71
C LEU A 471 17.10 -3.64 -12.22
N TYR A 472 15.92 -4.22 -12.06
CA TYR A 472 15.56 -5.52 -12.61
C TYR A 472 14.55 -5.37 -13.74
N LEU A 473 14.89 -5.88 -14.92
CA LEU A 473 14.03 -5.90 -16.10
C LEU A 473 13.97 -7.35 -16.61
N GLY A 474 12.91 -8.06 -16.20
CA GLY A 474 12.82 -9.52 -16.35
C GLY A 474 11.50 -10.10 -15.85
N HIS A 475 11.34 -11.42 -15.96
CA HIS A 475 10.12 -12.11 -15.51
C HIS A 475 9.98 -12.11 -13.98
N GLY A 476 8.76 -11.86 -13.50
CA GLY A 476 8.46 -11.91 -12.06
C GLY A 476 9.21 -10.85 -11.25
N SER A 477 9.64 -11.22 -10.06
CA SER A 477 10.38 -10.39 -9.10
C SER A 477 11.90 -10.64 -9.08
N GLY A 478 12.41 -11.58 -9.90
CA GLY A 478 13.78 -12.05 -9.83
C GLY A 478 14.06 -13.10 -8.74
N GLU A 479 13.02 -13.62 -8.06
CA GLU A 479 13.11 -14.67 -7.02
C GLU A 479 13.86 -15.93 -7.48
N GLN A 480 13.87 -16.19 -8.79
CA GLN A 480 14.59 -17.30 -9.43
C GLN A 480 16.12 -17.08 -9.57
N TYR A 481 16.62 -15.86 -9.31
CA TYR A 481 18.05 -15.52 -9.36
C TYR A 481 18.61 -15.12 -7.99
N LEU A 482 17.77 -14.56 -7.12
CA LEU A 482 18.07 -14.28 -5.73
C LEU A 482 16.83 -14.54 -4.87
N SER A 483 16.88 -15.54 -4.01
CA SER A 483 15.72 -16.00 -3.25
C SER A 483 15.32 -15.01 -2.15
N ILE A 484 14.05 -15.10 -1.71
CA ILE A 484 13.52 -14.34 -0.57
C ILE A 484 14.44 -14.43 0.66
N ASP A 485 14.93 -15.63 0.99
CA ASP A 485 15.75 -15.84 2.18
C ASP A 485 17.16 -15.26 2.04
N GLU A 486 17.70 -15.14 0.82
CA GLU A 486 18.97 -14.46 0.55
C GLU A 486 18.82 -12.94 0.66
N ILE A 487 17.75 -12.37 0.08
CA ILE A 487 17.42 -10.94 0.23
C ILE A 487 17.27 -10.58 1.71
N GLN A 488 16.53 -11.37 2.48
CA GLN A 488 16.27 -11.09 3.90
C GLN A 488 17.49 -11.25 4.82
N ARG A 489 18.61 -11.82 4.34
CA ARG A 489 19.90 -11.88 5.05
C ARG A 489 20.78 -10.65 4.79
N LEU A 490 20.39 -9.75 3.88
CA LEU A 490 21.12 -8.50 3.65
C LEU A 490 20.86 -7.51 4.79
N GLU A 491 21.92 -6.90 5.32
CA GLU A 491 21.84 -5.86 6.36
C GLU A 491 21.50 -4.48 5.78
N LYS A 492 22.02 -4.19 4.58
CA LYS A 492 21.75 -3.03 3.75
C LYS A 492 21.28 -3.52 2.38
N CYS A 493 20.33 -2.81 1.78
CA CYS A 493 19.83 -3.10 0.44
C CYS A 493 19.58 -1.78 -0.33
N ALA A 494 19.90 -1.76 -1.61
CA ALA A 494 19.68 -0.65 -2.54
C ALA A 494 18.19 -0.30 -2.69
N ALA A 495 17.88 0.92 -3.14
CA ALA A 495 16.59 1.23 -3.76
C ALA A 495 16.39 0.28 -4.95
N THR A 496 15.19 -0.26 -5.11
CA THR A 496 14.95 -1.39 -6.03
C THR A 496 13.83 -1.07 -7.02
N MET A 497 14.03 -1.39 -8.30
CA MET A 497 13.03 -1.25 -9.35
C MET A 497 12.83 -2.59 -10.06
N LEU A 498 11.69 -3.26 -9.81
CA LEU A 498 11.37 -4.61 -10.29
C LEU A 498 10.37 -4.56 -11.45
N MET A 499 10.86 -4.25 -12.66
CA MET A 499 10.06 -4.22 -13.89
C MET A 499 9.83 -5.63 -14.43
N GLY A 500 8.89 -6.33 -13.81
CA GLY A 500 8.42 -7.65 -14.21
C GLY A 500 6.98 -7.88 -13.75
N CYS A 501 6.28 -8.83 -14.39
CA CYS A 501 4.90 -9.16 -14.06
C CYS A 501 4.74 -9.61 -12.61
N SER A 502 3.76 -9.04 -11.90
CA SER A 502 3.38 -9.44 -10.53
C SER A 502 4.54 -9.36 -9.51
N SER A 503 5.57 -8.56 -9.79
CA SER A 503 6.78 -8.42 -8.94
C SER A 503 6.49 -7.83 -7.56
N GLY A 504 5.48 -6.97 -7.47
CA GLY A 504 4.98 -6.33 -6.25
C GLY A 504 3.70 -6.95 -5.70
N SER A 505 3.25 -8.07 -6.26
CA SER A 505 2.05 -8.78 -5.81
C SER A 505 2.29 -9.44 -4.46
N LEU A 506 1.34 -9.29 -3.54
CA LEU A 506 1.40 -9.87 -2.19
C LEU A 506 0.44 -11.05 -2.10
N ARG A 507 1.00 -12.26 -1.93
CA ARG A 507 0.23 -13.51 -1.88
C ARG A 507 -0.32 -13.74 -0.46
N LEU A 508 -1.64 -13.83 -0.34
CA LEU A 508 -2.31 -14.28 0.89
C LEU A 508 -2.30 -15.81 0.97
N SER A 509 -2.29 -16.32 2.19
CA SER A 509 -2.36 -17.77 2.45
C SER A 509 -3.28 -17.99 3.65
N GLY A 510 -4.59 -17.91 3.43
CA GLY A 510 -5.57 -17.92 4.51
C GLY A 510 -5.33 -16.74 5.46
N CYS A 511 -5.18 -17.03 6.75
CA CYS A 511 -4.95 -16.02 7.80
C CYS A 511 -3.46 -15.68 8.05
N TYR A 512 -2.53 -16.20 7.25
CA TYR A 512 -1.11 -15.85 7.39
C TYR A 512 -0.77 -14.49 6.75
N VAL A 513 0.24 -13.82 7.31
CA VAL A 513 0.79 -12.55 6.81
C VAL A 513 1.15 -12.66 5.31
N PRO A 514 0.89 -11.64 4.47
CA PRO A 514 1.13 -11.71 3.04
C PRO A 514 2.60 -11.94 2.74
N ARG A 515 2.89 -12.76 1.72
CA ARG A 515 4.26 -12.99 1.24
C ARG A 515 4.45 -12.36 -0.14
N GLY A 516 5.46 -11.52 -0.27
CA GLY A 516 5.88 -10.94 -1.55
C GLY A 516 7.33 -10.50 -1.49
N VAL A 517 7.98 -10.45 -2.65
CA VAL A 517 9.42 -10.17 -2.73
C VAL A 517 9.73 -8.72 -2.37
N SER A 518 8.87 -7.75 -2.74
CA SER A 518 9.03 -6.35 -2.31
C SER A 518 9.12 -6.17 -0.79
N LEU A 519 8.34 -6.92 -0.01
CA LEU A 519 8.45 -6.87 1.47
C LEU A 519 9.80 -7.41 1.98
N SER A 520 10.45 -8.29 1.21
CA SER A 520 11.77 -8.82 1.54
C SER A 520 12.86 -7.78 1.30
N TYR A 521 12.77 -7.01 0.21
CA TYR A 521 13.63 -5.85 -0.03
C TYR A 521 13.48 -4.79 1.08
N ILE A 522 12.26 -4.42 1.47
CA ILE A 522 12.05 -3.47 2.60
C ILE A 522 12.61 -4.04 3.92
N ARG A 523 12.41 -5.33 4.21
CA ARG A 523 12.99 -5.99 5.39
C ARG A 523 14.53 -5.99 5.39
N ALA A 524 15.14 -6.13 4.21
CA ALA A 524 16.58 -6.01 3.96
C ALA A 524 17.10 -4.56 4.11
N GLY A 525 16.22 -3.59 4.30
CA GLY A 525 16.55 -2.18 4.47
C GLY A 525 16.49 -1.36 3.19
N SER A 526 15.94 -1.89 2.10
CA SER A 526 15.70 -1.09 0.88
C SER A 526 14.81 0.10 1.22
N PRO A 527 15.20 1.34 0.89
CA PRO A 527 14.39 2.52 1.23
C PRO A 527 13.08 2.54 0.43
N VAL A 528 13.09 1.92 -0.76
CA VAL A 528 11.99 1.87 -1.70
C VAL A 528 12.10 0.67 -2.64
N THR A 529 10.96 0.06 -2.98
CA THR A 529 10.86 -0.96 -4.04
C THR A 529 9.70 -0.62 -4.97
N VAL A 530 10.01 -0.17 -6.19
CA VAL A 530 9.01 0.06 -7.25
C VAL A 530 8.74 -1.26 -7.95
N ALA A 531 7.48 -1.71 -7.98
CA ALA A 531 7.12 -3.05 -8.45
C ALA A 531 5.66 -3.12 -8.97
N ASN A 532 5.35 -4.13 -9.79
CA ASN A 532 4.04 -4.29 -10.44
C ASN A 532 3.10 -5.22 -9.65
N LEU A 533 1.86 -4.79 -9.40
CA LEU A 533 0.87 -5.58 -8.67
C LEU A 533 0.39 -6.85 -9.42
N TRP A 534 0.40 -6.83 -10.76
CA TRP A 534 -0.11 -7.89 -11.64
C TRP A 534 0.67 -7.96 -12.98
N GLU A 535 0.17 -8.73 -13.95
CA GLU A 535 0.77 -8.93 -15.28
C GLU A 535 0.70 -7.68 -16.18
N VAL A 536 1.85 -7.26 -16.71
CA VAL A 536 2.01 -6.11 -17.61
C VAL A 536 2.57 -6.52 -18.97
N THR A 537 2.48 -5.67 -19.99
CA THR A 537 3.06 -5.97 -21.32
C THR A 537 4.35 -5.19 -21.57
N ASP A 538 5.40 -5.90 -22.01
CA ASP A 538 6.80 -5.42 -22.18
C ASP A 538 6.88 -3.97 -22.67
N LYS A 539 6.30 -3.67 -23.83
CA LYS A 539 6.41 -2.35 -24.49
C LYS A 539 5.81 -1.18 -23.70
N ASP A 540 4.87 -1.42 -22.78
CA ASP A 540 4.29 -0.37 -21.94
C ASP A 540 5.07 -0.23 -20.63
N ILE A 541 5.49 -1.34 -20.01
CA ILE A 541 6.32 -1.26 -18.80
C ILE A 541 7.73 -0.74 -19.10
N ASP A 542 8.27 -1.02 -20.30
CA ASP A 542 9.53 -0.46 -20.79
C ASP A 542 9.44 1.07 -20.94
N ARG A 543 8.33 1.60 -21.50
CA ARG A 543 8.09 3.05 -21.59
C ARG A 543 7.99 3.69 -20.22
N PHE A 544 7.18 3.11 -19.33
CA PHE A 544 7.05 3.56 -17.95
C PHE A 544 8.42 3.59 -17.25
N GLY A 545 9.16 2.48 -17.31
CA GLY A 545 10.45 2.35 -16.64
C GLY A 545 11.47 3.35 -17.15
N LYS A 546 11.55 3.52 -18.49
CA LYS A 546 12.43 4.50 -19.12
C LYS A 546 12.02 5.94 -18.82
N ALA A 547 10.72 6.23 -18.69
CA ALA A 547 10.23 7.55 -18.29
C ALA A 547 10.62 7.90 -16.84
N VAL A 548 10.45 6.96 -15.91
CA VAL A 548 10.89 7.10 -14.51
C VAL A 548 12.39 7.34 -14.42
N LEU A 549 13.21 6.49 -15.06
CA LEU A 549 14.67 6.57 -15.00
C LEU A 549 15.22 7.86 -15.62
N ASN A 550 14.72 8.27 -16.79
CA ASN A 550 15.08 9.55 -17.40
C ASN A 550 14.77 10.74 -16.48
N ALA A 551 13.65 10.69 -15.77
CA ALA A 551 13.24 11.79 -14.90
C ALA A 551 14.05 11.83 -13.59
N TRP A 552 14.42 10.68 -13.01
CA TRP A 552 15.36 10.60 -11.88
C TRP A 552 16.75 11.12 -12.26
N LEU A 553 17.28 10.73 -13.41
CA LEU A 553 18.57 11.21 -13.91
C LEU A 553 18.54 12.71 -14.21
N ARG A 554 17.41 13.24 -14.70
CA ARG A 554 17.23 14.68 -14.90
C ARG A 554 17.20 15.46 -13.59
N GLU A 555 16.43 15.02 -12.60
CA GLU A 555 16.43 15.65 -11.26
C GLU A 555 17.83 15.67 -10.66
N ARG A 556 18.59 14.60 -10.88
CA ARG A 556 20.01 14.49 -10.50
C ARG A 556 20.92 15.46 -11.27
N THR A 557 20.70 15.71 -12.57
CA THR A 557 21.46 16.75 -13.29
C THR A 557 21.07 18.15 -12.82
N ASP A 558 19.80 18.38 -12.50
CA ASP A 558 19.30 19.68 -12.05
C ASP A 558 19.77 20.01 -10.60
N LEU A 559 20.39 19.06 -9.89
CA LEU A 559 21.20 19.28 -8.67
C LEU A 559 22.63 19.79 -8.97
N ALA A 560 23.19 19.49 -10.15
CA ALA A 560 24.54 19.89 -10.54
C ALA A 560 24.64 21.41 -10.72
N ASP A 561 23.66 21.97 -11.44
CA ASP A 561 23.65 23.38 -11.83
C ASP A 561 23.22 24.30 -10.67
N CYS A 562 22.69 23.73 -9.59
CA CYS A 562 22.45 24.41 -8.33
C CYS A 562 23.76 24.59 -7.54
N SER A 563 24.43 25.72 -7.74
CA SER A 563 25.68 26.09 -7.05
C SER A 563 25.57 26.08 -5.51
N GLU A 564 24.37 26.35 -4.97
CA GLU A 564 24.11 26.42 -3.53
C GLU A 564 23.66 25.08 -2.90
N CYS A 565 23.17 24.13 -3.71
CA CYS A 565 22.79 22.78 -3.26
C CYS A 565 24.03 21.93 -2.89
N ASN A 566 25.19 22.25 -3.49
CA ASN A 566 26.41 21.45 -3.42
C ASN A 566 27.27 21.64 -2.15
N GLN A 567 26.81 22.39 -1.13
CA GLN A 567 27.55 22.55 0.13
C GLN A 567 27.43 21.31 1.05
N PRO A 568 28.54 20.82 1.65
CA PRO A 568 28.53 19.65 2.52
C PRO A 568 27.77 19.91 3.84
N MET A 569 27.10 18.89 4.36
CA MET A 569 26.51 18.94 5.70
C MET A 569 27.59 19.23 6.74
N LYS A 570 27.45 20.35 7.46
CA LYS A 570 28.09 20.52 8.76
C LYS A 570 27.13 20.04 9.84
N GLU A 571 27.53 18.99 10.55
CA GLU A 571 26.92 18.56 11.80
C GLU A 571 26.74 19.77 12.71
N SER A 572 25.51 20.26 12.81
CA SER A 572 25.20 21.47 13.56
C SER A 572 24.81 21.09 14.98
N GLY A 573 25.82 20.68 15.74
CA GLY A 573 25.73 20.56 17.18
C GLY A 573 25.23 21.85 17.83
N ALA A 574 24.47 21.71 18.91
CA ALA A 574 23.76 22.79 19.59
C ALA A 574 24.64 24.01 19.93
N ILE A 575 24.09 25.23 19.82
CA ILE A 575 24.56 26.40 20.60
C ILE A 575 23.45 27.44 20.83
N LYS A 576 23.59 28.13 21.98
CA LYS A 576 22.61 29.02 22.62
C LYS A 576 22.55 30.43 21.99
N MET A 577 21.41 31.10 22.17
CA MET A 577 21.22 32.53 21.85
C MET A 577 22.24 33.46 22.54
N ARG A 578 22.61 34.57 21.88
CA ARG A 578 22.84 35.88 22.54
C ARG A 578 22.68 37.07 21.56
N ARG A 579 22.47 38.27 22.14
CA ARG A 579 21.90 39.47 21.50
C ARG A 579 22.95 40.38 20.84
N GLY A 580 22.52 41.08 19.79
CA GLY A 580 23.40 41.85 18.87
C GLY A 580 23.67 43.33 19.19
N ARG A 581 24.12 44.07 18.16
CA ARG A 581 24.02 45.54 18.03
C ARG A 581 24.32 46.00 16.58
N LYS A 582 23.68 47.10 16.13
CA LYS A 582 23.86 47.75 14.81
C LYS A 582 24.81 48.96 14.90
N VAL A 583 25.53 49.28 13.82
CA VAL A 583 26.03 50.64 13.47
C VAL A 583 25.96 50.83 11.93
N TYR A 584 25.75 52.06 11.47
CA TYR A 584 25.38 52.42 10.07
C TYR A 584 26.43 53.25 9.29
N SER A 585 26.26 53.22 7.96
CA SER A 585 26.58 54.26 6.92
C SER A 585 27.99 54.22 6.26
N LYS A 586 28.27 54.83 5.07
CA LYS A 586 27.51 55.83 4.27
C LYS A 586 27.93 55.89 2.75
N LYS A 587 26.97 55.73 1.83
CA LYS A 587 26.85 56.28 0.43
C LYS A 587 28.06 56.36 -0.54
N LYS A 588 27.87 55.84 -1.78
CA LYS A 588 27.59 56.67 -2.99
C LYS A 588 26.90 55.88 -4.14
N LEU A 589 26.23 56.60 -5.04
CA LEU A 589 25.38 56.16 -6.18
C LEU A 589 26.19 56.36 -7.51
N ALA A 590 25.87 55.82 -8.71
CA ALA A 590 24.63 55.21 -9.25
C ALA A 590 24.87 54.32 -10.50
N SER A 591 23.78 53.67 -10.98
CA SER A 591 23.55 52.98 -12.28
C SER A 591 23.92 51.48 -12.37
N SER A 592 23.05 50.56 -12.80
CA SER A 592 21.57 50.56 -12.86
C SER A 592 21.03 49.13 -13.06
N ASN A 593 20.02 48.75 -12.28
CA ASN A 593 18.99 47.73 -12.54
C ASN A 593 19.42 46.25 -12.77
N LEU A 594 19.64 45.53 -11.67
CA LEU A 594 19.12 44.18 -11.41
C LEU A 594 19.21 43.99 -9.89
N VAL A 595 18.08 43.89 -9.19
CA VAL A 595 18.08 43.79 -7.71
C VAL A 595 17.92 42.34 -7.29
N GLU A 596 19.05 41.71 -7.00
CA GLU A 596 19.10 40.52 -6.16
C GLU A 596 18.59 40.89 -4.75
N THR A 597 17.37 40.48 -4.41
CA THR A 597 17.00 40.33 -3.00
C THR A 597 17.51 38.97 -2.53
N THR A 598 18.74 38.93 -2.00
CA THR A 598 19.29 37.74 -1.33
C THR A 598 18.46 37.38 -0.11
N ASP A 599 17.44 36.54 -0.32
CA ASP A 599 16.58 36.06 0.74
C ASP A 599 17.19 34.84 1.43
N LYS A 600 17.59 35.03 2.69
CA LYS A 600 18.10 33.95 3.55
C LYS A 600 16.98 33.08 4.14
N GLY A 601 15.71 33.41 3.89
CA GLY A 601 14.56 32.52 4.12
C GLY A 601 14.44 31.46 3.03
N SER A 602 14.34 31.89 1.76
CA SER A 602 14.19 31.04 0.57
C SER A 602 15.15 29.83 0.49
N LEU A 603 16.41 29.98 0.95
CA LEU A 603 17.44 28.94 0.79
C LEU A 603 17.19 27.64 1.58
N LYS A 604 16.32 27.65 2.61
CA LYS A 604 15.88 26.42 3.28
C LYS A 604 14.84 25.67 2.45
N ASN A 605 13.81 26.39 2.00
CA ASN A 605 12.66 25.86 1.28
C ASN A 605 13.09 25.12 -0.01
N VAL A 606 14.10 25.62 -0.73
CA VAL A 606 14.60 24.97 -1.97
C VAL A 606 15.20 23.57 -1.75
N ARG A 607 15.67 23.24 -0.54
CA ARG A 607 16.14 21.88 -0.21
C ARG A 607 15.04 20.99 0.38
N GLU A 608 14.05 21.59 1.04
CA GLU A 608 12.97 20.87 1.74
C GLU A 608 11.82 20.44 0.78
N HIS A 609 11.79 20.94 -0.47
CA HIS A 609 10.68 20.71 -1.42
C HIS A 609 11.09 20.08 -2.78
N ARG A 610 12.22 19.38 -2.87
CA ARG A 610 12.57 18.66 -4.11
C ARG A 610 11.71 17.40 -4.32
N PRO A 611 11.32 17.08 -5.56
CA PRO A 611 10.51 15.89 -5.84
C PRO A 611 11.31 14.62 -5.48
N THR A 612 10.74 13.75 -4.65
CA THR A 612 11.35 12.46 -4.33
C THR A 612 11.00 11.44 -5.43
N ILE A 613 11.66 10.27 -5.46
CA ILE A 613 11.57 9.33 -6.59
C ILE A 613 10.14 8.91 -6.97
N GLY A 614 9.23 8.81 -5.99
CA GLY A 614 7.83 8.40 -6.19
C GLY A 614 7.01 9.43 -6.95
N SER A 615 7.37 10.72 -6.87
CA SER A 615 6.73 11.79 -7.65
C SER A 615 6.87 11.58 -9.17
N PHE A 616 7.89 10.84 -9.61
CA PHE A 616 8.13 10.50 -11.00
C PHE A 616 7.39 9.23 -11.42
N VAL A 617 7.15 8.30 -10.49
CA VAL A 617 6.34 7.10 -10.71
C VAL A 617 4.89 7.47 -11.04
N GLY A 618 4.27 8.39 -10.28
CA GLY A 618 2.90 8.85 -10.56
C GLY A 618 2.75 9.45 -11.97
N ARG A 619 3.65 10.37 -12.32
CA ARG A 619 3.68 11.02 -13.66
C ARG A 619 3.98 10.04 -14.80
N ALA A 620 4.79 9.01 -14.57
CA ALA A 620 5.15 8.04 -15.61
C ALA A 620 3.99 7.12 -16.02
N ARG A 621 2.94 6.96 -15.20
CA ARG A 621 1.75 6.14 -15.51
C ARG A 621 1.07 6.53 -16.81
N ASP A 622 1.06 7.83 -17.10
CA ASP A 622 0.40 8.39 -18.29
C ASP A 622 1.25 8.24 -19.58
N THR A 623 2.44 7.61 -19.49
CA THR A 623 3.24 7.20 -20.66
C THR A 623 2.86 5.83 -21.21
N CYS A 624 2.07 5.04 -20.47
CA CYS A 624 1.55 3.76 -20.92
C CYS A 624 0.43 3.94 -21.95
N THR A 625 0.36 3.05 -22.94
CA THR A 625 -0.75 2.97 -23.90
C THR A 625 -2.05 2.52 -23.23
N LEU A 626 -1.92 1.69 -22.19
CA LEU A 626 -3.00 1.25 -21.30
C LEU A 626 -2.81 1.91 -19.92
N PRO A 627 -3.36 3.13 -19.69
CA PRO A 627 -3.11 3.95 -18.50
C PRO A 627 -3.61 3.35 -17.18
N PHE A 628 -4.38 2.26 -17.22
CA PHE A 628 -4.84 1.52 -16.04
C PHE A 628 -4.26 0.10 -16.01
N LEU A 629 -4.44 -0.73 -17.04
CA LEU A 629 -3.93 -2.12 -17.02
C LEU A 629 -2.41 -2.20 -16.89
N ASN A 630 -1.68 -1.31 -17.54
CA ASN A 630 -0.23 -1.19 -17.38
C ASN A 630 0.14 -0.01 -16.49
N GLY A 631 -0.52 1.14 -16.63
CA GLY A 631 -0.21 2.35 -15.86
C GLY A 631 -0.54 2.29 -14.37
N ALA A 632 -1.53 1.50 -13.94
CA ALA A 632 -1.91 1.36 -12.53
C ALA A 632 -1.22 0.19 -11.80
N ALA A 633 -0.48 -0.66 -12.52
CA ALA A 633 0.25 -1.78 -11.92
C ALA A 633 1.46 -1.34 -11.06
N PRO A 634 2.25 -0.31 -11.43
CA PRO A 634 3.41 0.12 -10.66
C PRO A 634 3.04 0.85 -9.36
N VAL A 635 3.56 0.32 -8.26
CA VAL A 635 3.44 0.86 -6.91
C VAL A 635 4.82 0.97 -6.23
N CYS A 636 4.96 1.91 -5.30
CA CYS A 636 6.17 2.09 -4.50
C CYS A 636 5.96 1.49 -3.11
N TYR A 637 6.64 0.41 -2.76
CA TYR A 637 6.77 0.00 -1.36
C TYR A 637 7.92 0.76 -0.70
N GLY A 638 7.83 1.12 0.58
CA GLY A 638 8.92 1.82 1.31
C GLY A 638 8.54 3.21 1.80
N VAL A 639 9.53 4.11 1.84
CA VAL A 639 9.39 5.49 2.35
C VAL A 639 9.84 6.53 1.30
N PRO A 640 9.39 7.79 1.41
CA PRO A 640 9.87 8.89 0.54
C PRO A 640 11.39 8.92 0.48
N THR A 641 11.93 8.87 -0.73
CA THR A 641 13.38 8.68 -0.98
C THR A 641 13.86 9.77 -1.92
N GLY A 642 14.72 10.65 -1.41
CA GLY A 642 15.26 11.79 -2.13
C GLY A 642 16.38 11.41 -3.10
N ILE A 643 16.60 12.27 -4.09
CA ILE A 643 17.67 12.13 -5.08
C ILE A 643 18.85 13.02 -4.64
N ILE A 644 20.06 12.48 -4.73
CA ILE A 644 21.32 13.20 -4.55
C ILE A 644 22.28 12.95 -5.71
N ARG A 645 23.31 13.80 -5.80
CA ARG A 645 24.49 13.54 -6.62
C ARG A 645 25.68 13.25 -5.70
N LYS A 646 26.14 12.00 -5.67
CA LYS A 646 27.43 11.63 -5.07
C LYS A 646 28.55 12.33 -5.85
N ARG A 647 29.52 12.85 -5.11
CA ARG A 647 30.78 13.29 -5.71
C ARG A 647 31.61 12.04 -5.98
N GLN A 648 32.16 11.93 -7.19
CA GLN A 648 33.23 10.97 -7.45
C GLN A 648 34.43 11.38 -6.57
N LEU A 649 34.94 10.40 -5.80
CA LEU A 649 36.10 10.53 -4.91
C LEU A 649 37.41 10.38 -5.69
#